data_AF-A0A9P4NP52-F1
#
_entry.id   AF-A0A9P4NP52-F1
#
_cell.length_a   1.000
_cell.length_b   1.000
_cell.length_c   1.000
_cell.angle_alpha   90.00
_cell.angle_beta   90.00
_cell.angle_gamma   90.00
#
_symmetry.space_group_name_H-M   'P 1'
#
loop_
_entity.id
_entity.type
_entity.pdbx_description
1 polymer ?
#
loop_
_entity_poly.entity_id
_entity_poly.type
_entity_poly.pdbx_seq_one_letter_code
_entity_poly.pdbx_strand_id
1 'polypeptide(L)'
;MAKFRAPYLYTETRLNLDQGYIGSTVEITLPNNNPAAFGSVQPVHRQVLNDVKVGSDEATFTRDHLATEGSVYFRRDERYPRSFLWRLLDDRRALEIQSVDLSQDENEKTEALLTLLLRFPAAIRPFCIAFGDPDERDALNVFAITTTNELWTLTLHRDFFVHLHSTEALTMEWCKTTTPSIFTASSPYRLSATSARELFVSMADGGIARLTRQAGQDGSHWHDIFYSEEHWSSTLTRPLQIWKSVKKVQYEDLDLHTSVAMSVGLSAADDSDSQHLVTVCMNHKLRIWNLKTGKITLERDILDEDTSERPNHTEYLMGPTQRQLLQVFDMPGRNEYCVVTYSPKQHQFKFWAVLDGDEQQHGIRQMRSEIDYTPPIDDLMDTSVWNLEEFYLRPSRGTRQTELWIRVRSGAISQVFRIEFDPFDWGHKHHETTDATMRDWEEGWVTVTPGRQTVEFLDTLAPSEAVLKGSNLQTPSVVDEWLGFLLYPGRFTIPTLETALQVYNKAVKRTVSSAALKTPLKGRIASAISANIPRSRPGEERPVSQWQTFYGLVRDLHKRRGDALSFAVDPWDQLPWVVTSDMASPIRTCTELELCQLNRSITEKVADPEVILSDPDKNDGSQIGILLRLASDFRSGLSPEFQIVFKRAVLADLQDESILSVSDQIHNLQERISLRDQVTEEDFEMISEAVEAVGGYSIFANENFHRILDTLLQAITGREQDELITRFGVKSLMRTTQEIIALNTEVLLDLLAILLFIEDEFEPEDLLESVTGSRNPPAKDLDAMEDDSDSAVGERTFDAGELLVELVKSLRDHEILQFLTTRQRQEGRKSRHRLGPASASTNSSSIPDTTYTCTLLESMFVGDWSQLKCHEDISIPAEITYLARAWITNLDIAQYDNFTAHVLADLIKHRNLKLAKEFLPLVPVTGWSSYLRGRLYLATGEYAECSTWFKKASYPMSIPYFDINTCDTGELVRLDEHDSFSTGLTSYYSHISELLSQAKATSYVADFAKLALQNHGLEASIDPETRDYRIFDEAQIIEREKKQSDILSRLFTASLQTHRYDEAYSALTRMPPTGVRHFSLQSFITTLVTENRVDLLLSYPFATLSSEADDVLAAMTKKTLNLNAHPQYHKVLYAFRINRENYRGAAQCAFERLERLKGDSEVTRDPEDQRLVQAYLLLINTLVCVGRDEAWVIKEADVVGHVNGNAGGKRNGVDGAPPVKKERRRLVTLDDIRREYQEELDRLAALEQGKFAFADDGGEGMDVL
;
A
#
# COMPACT_ATOMS: atom_id res chain seq x y z
N MET A 1 -8.77 43.44 23.00
CA MET A 1 -9.78 42.44 23.37
C MET A 1 -9.87 41.50 22.19
N ALA A 2 -9.28 40.31 22.28
CA ALA A 2 -9.32 39.34 21.19
C ALA A 2 -10.73 38.73 21.13
N LYS A 3 -11.31 38.69 19.92
CA LYS A 3 -12.62 38.11 19.62
C LYS A 3 -12.57 36.59 19.82
N PHE A 4 -13.70 36.02 20.24
CA PHE A 4 -13.89 34.59 20.49
C PHE A 4 -13.46 33.76 19.26
N ARG A 5 -12.57 32.79 19.45
CA ARG A 5 -12.18 31.82 18.41
C ARG A 5 -12.73 30.45 18.79
N ALA A 6 -13.52 29.85 17.90
CA ALA A 6 -14.10 28.53 18.12
C ALA A 6 -13.02 27.43 18.19
N PRO A 7 -13.11 26.49 19.15
CA PRO A 7 -12.19 25.37 19.25
C PRO A 7 -12.32 24.40 18.07
N TYR A 8 -11.20 23.78 17.70
CA TYR A 8 -11.13 22.69 16.75
C TYR A 8 -11.37 21.36 17.48
N LEU A 9 -12.50 20.69 17.21
CA LEU A 9 -12.81 19.34 17.72
C LEU A 9 -12.86 18.26 16.63
N TYR A 10 -12.94 18.69 15.37
CA TYR A 10 -13.09 17.81 14.22
C TYR A 10 -12.02 18.10 13.17
N THR A 11 -11.67 17.10 12.39
CA THR A 11 -10.69 17.23 11.30
C THR A 11 -11.16 16.50 10.04
N GLU A 12 -10.89 17.11 8.88
CA GLU A 12 -11.16 16.55 7.56
C GLU A 12 -10.10 15.52 7.16
N THR A 13 -10.53 14.29 6.85
CA THR A 13 -9.64 13.25 6.34
C THR A 13 -9.62 13.28 4.82
N ARG A 14 -8.74 14.06 4.17
CA ARG A 14 -8.76 14.22 2.70
C ARG A 14 -8.25 12.99 1.95
N LEU A 15 -9.12 12.40 1.11
CA LEU A 15 -8.81 11.20 0.34
C LEU A 15 -8.80 11.50 -1.16
N ASN A 16 -7.73 11.05 -1.82
CA ASN A 16 -7.63 11.12 -3.28
C ASN A 16 -8.56 10.10 -3.95
N LEU A 17 -9.22 10.53 -5.02
CA LEU A 17 -10.15 9.72 -5.81
C LEU A 17 -9.42 8.90 -6.88
N ASP A 18 -8.38 8.19 -6.47
CA ASP A 18 -7.62 7.31 -7.35
C ASP A 18 -8.44 6.05 -7.71
N GLN A 19 -8.22 5.52 -8.92
CA GLN A 19 -8.79 4.26 -9.37
C GLN A 19 -8.62 3.18 -8.30
N GLY A 20 -9.66 2.36 -8.10
CA GLY A 20 -9.56 1.17 -7.26
C GLY A 20 -8.38 0.32 -7.73
N TYR A 21 -8.37 -0.08 -9.00
CA TYR A 21 -7.22 -0.75 -9.59
C TYR A 21 -7.03 -0.32 -11.02
N ILE A 22 -5.89 -0.70 -11.60
CA ILE A 22 -5.60 -0.39 -12.99
C ILE A 22 -6.71 -0.99 -13.87
N GLY A 23 -7.50 -0.12 -14.51
CA GLY A 23 -8.64 -0.53 -15.32
C GLY A 23 -9.98 -0.65 -14.57
N SER A 24 -10.11 -0.11 -13.36
CA SER A 24 -11.38 -0.10 -12.62
C SER A 24 -12.35 0.99 -13.09
N THR A 25 -11.89 1.97 -13.88
CA THR A 25 -12.75 3.01 -14.44
C THR A 25 -13.31 2.60 -15.80
N VAL A 26 -14.63 2.56 -15.91
CA VAL A 26 -15.36 2.25 -17.14
C VAL A 26 -15.99 3.53 -17.68
N GLU A 27 -15.54 3.95 -18.85
CA GLU A 27 -16.07 5.09 -19.59
C GLU A 27 -17.16 4.62 -20.56
N ILE A 28 -18.34 5.23 -20.48
CA ILE A 28 -19.52 4.89 -21.27
C ILE A 28 -20.01 6.17 -21.94
N THR A 29 -19.97 6.21 -23.27
CA THR A 29 -20.55 7.32 -24.05
C THR A 29 -22.02 7.05 -24.31
N LEU A 30 -22.89 7.94 -23.81
CA LEU A 30 -24.34 7.84 -23.99
C LEU A 30 -24.73 8.11 -25.45
N PRO A 31 -25.78 7.43 -25.96
CA PRO A 31 -26.19 7.55 -27.35
C PRO A 31 -26.73 8.95 -27.66
N ASN A 32 -26.47 9.43 -28.88
CA ASN A 32 -26.95 10.74 -29.31
C ASN A 32 -28.36 10.59 -29.92
N ASN A 33 -29.40 11.04 -29.24
CA ASN A 33 -30.79 10.95 -29.72
C ASN A 33 -31.11 12.15 -30.64
N ASN A 34 -30.50 12.17 -31.83
CA ASN A 34 -30.88 13.16 -32.84
C ASN A 34 -32.05 12.60 -33.67
N PRO A 35 -33.30 13.12 -33.55
CA PRO A 35 -34.47 12.58 -34.25
C PRO A 35 -34.39 12.73 -35.78
N ALA A 36 -33.40 13.47 -36.30
CA ALA A 36 -33.17 13.68 -37.73
C ALA A 36 -32.36 12.56 -38.43
N ALA A 37 -31.76 11.62 -37.68
CA ALA A 37 -30.96 10.54 -38.26
C ALA A 37 -31.76 9.23 -38.36
N PHE A 38 -32.54 9.09 -39.44
CA PHE A 38 -33.18 7.82 -39.78
C PHE A 38 -32.14 6.69 -39.93
N GLY A 39 -32.19 5.67 -39.07
CA GLY A 39 -31.73 4.31 -39.41
C GLY A 39 -30.43 3.79 -38.79
N SER A 40 -29.76 4.48 -37.87
CA SER A 40 -28.56 3.96 -37.20
C SER A 40 -28.56 4.32 -35.72
N VAL A 41 -29.05 3.43 -34.86
CA VAL A 41 -28.75 3.49 -33.42
C VAL A 41 -27.25 3.30 -33.29
N GLN A 42 -26.51 4.35 -32.95
CA GLN A 42 -25.08 4.20 -32.69
C GLN A 42 -24.89 3.32 -31.44
N PRO A 43 -24.01 2.32 -31.48
CA PRO A 43 -23.73 1.49 -30.32
C PRO A 43 -23.14 2.33 -29.19
N VAL A 44 -23.53 2.03 -27.95
CA VAL A 44 -22.92 2.58 -26.74
C VAL A 44 -21.42 2.30 -26.81
N HIS A 45 -20.60 3.35 -26.86
CA HIS A 45 -19.15 3.19 -26.88
C HIS A 45 -18.65 3.05 -25.45
N ARG A 46 -18.14 1.85 -25.12
CA ARG A 46 -17.51 1.52 -23.85
C ARG A 46 -15.99 1.48 -24.02
N GLN A 47 -15.29 2.16 -23.13
CA GLN A 47 -13.85 2.11 -23.01
C GLN A 47 -13.46 1.84 -21.55
N VAL A 48 -12.60 0.85 -21.31
CA VAL A 48 -11.98 0.66 -20.00
C VAL A 48 -10.70 1.49 -19.96
N LEU A 49 -10.61 2.41 -19.02
CA LEU A 49 -9.47 3.31 -18.89
C LEU A 49 -8.36 2.61 -18.08
N ASN A 50 -7.39 2.07 -18.81
CA ASN A 50 -6.17 1.51 -18.23
C ASN A 50 -5.09 2.61 -18.19
N ASP A 51 -4.56 2.85 -17.00
CA ASP A 51 -3.45 3.76 -16.68
C ASP A 51 -3.70 5.27 -16.79
N VAL A 52 -2.99 5.99 -15.92
CA VAL A 52 -2.82 7.45 -15.95
C VAL A 52 -2.24 7.84 -17.31
N LYS A 53 -2.94 8.70 -18.08
CA LYS A 53 -2.45 9.22 -19.35
C LYS A 53 -1.09 9.89 -19.12
N VAL A 54 -0.01 9.20 -19.49
CA VAL A 54 1.33 9.73 -19.30
C VAL A 54 1.48 10.95 -20.18
N GLY A 55 1.70 12.08 -19.52
CA GLY A 55 1.87 13.32 -20.20
C GLY A 55 0.57 14.02 -20.61
N SER A 56 -0.32 14.22 -19.64
CA SER A 56 -1.50 15.10 -19.76
C SER A 56 -1.13 16.58 -19.62
N ASP A 57 -1.60 17.37 -20.58
CA ASP A 57 -1.55 18.83 -20.55
C ASP A 57 -2.45 19.37 -19.43
N GLU A 58 -2.16 20.59 -18.93
CA GLU A 58 -2.97 21.25 -17.90
C GLU A 58 -4.47 21.30 -18.26
N ALA A 59 -4.82 21.63 -19.51
CA ALA A 59 -6.21 21.64 -19.97
C ALA A 59 -6.86 20.25 -19.99
N THR A 60 -6.08 19.19 -20.25
CA THR A 60 -6.61 17.82 -20.18
C THR A 60 -6.78 17.38 -18.73
N PHE A 61 -5.92 17.84 -17.81
CA PHE A 61 -6.06 17.60 -16.39
C PHE A 61 -7.30 18.26 -15.81
N THR A 62 -7.54 19.54 -16.14
CA THR A 62 -8.76 20.22 -15.69
C THR A 62 -10.02 19.52 -16.19
N ARG A 63 -10.02 19.06 -17.44
CA ARG A 63 -11.17 18.37 -18.04
C ARG A 63 -11.42 16.99 -17.43
N ASP A 64 -10.36 16.20 -17.22
CA ASP A 64 -10.47 14.80 -16.85
C ASP A 64 -10.54 14.59 -15.32
N HIS A 65 -10.06 15.53 -14.48
CA HIS A 65 -9.96 15.35 -13.03
C HIS A 65 -10.60 16.44 -12.16
N LEU A 66 -10.75 17.68 -12.63
CA LEU A 66 -11.34 18.75 -11.80
C LEU A 66 -12.85 18.82 -12.01
N ALA A 67 -13.60 18.48 -10.96
CA ALA A 67 -15.05 18.57 -10.99
C ALA A 67 -15.55 20.02 -10.83
N THR A 68 -16.59 20.36 -11.58
CA THR A 68 -17.30 21.65 -11.46
C THR A 68 -18.37 21.60 -10.37
N GLU A 69 -19.06 20.46 -10.26
CA GLU A 69 -20.07 20.17 -9.25
C GLU A 69 -19.91 18.72 -8.81
N GLY A 70 -20.29 18.41 -7.58
CA GLY A 70 -20.20 17.07 -7.03
C GLY A 70 -20.76 17.05 -5.62
N SER A 71 -21.24 15.88 -5.20
CA SER A 71 -21.71 15.63 -3.84
C SER A 71 -21.76 14.12 -3.56
N VAL A 72 -22.13 13.75 -2.33
CA VAL A 72 -22.37 12.35 -1.93
C VAL A 72 -23.87 12.12 -1.82
N TYR A 73 -24.35 11.07 -2.46
CA TYR A 73 -25.72 10.58 -2.31
C TYR A 73 -25.72 9.34 -1.42
N PHE A 74 -26.59 9.34 -0.41
CA PHE A 74 -26.77 8.24 0.53
C PHE A 74 -28.07 7.50 0.23
N ARG A 75 -27.96 6.19 0.01
CA ARG A 75 -29.10 5.29 -0.21
C ARG A 75 -29.68 4.82 1.12
N ARG A 76 -30.85 4.18 1.05
CA ARG A 76 -31.47 3.53 2.21
C ARG A 76 -30.59 2.42 2.77
N ASP A 77 -30.66 2.21 4.08
CA ASP A 77 -29.79 1.34 4.87
C ASP A 77 -29.72 -0.14 4.40
N GLU A 78 -30.82 -0.71 3.88
CA GLU A 78 -30.88 -2.12 3.45
C GLU A 78 -30.22 -2.40 2.07
N ARG A 79 -29.44 -1.48 1.50
CA ARG A 79 -28.93 -1.56 0.13
C ARG A 79 -27.42 -1.40 0.07
N TYR A 80 -26.77 -2.14 -0.83
CA TYR A 80 -25.34 -2.02 -1.11
C TYR A 80 -25.06 -1.86 -2.62
N PRO A 81 -24.14 -0.96 -3.02
CA PRO A 81 -23.47 0.07 -2.23
C PRO A 81 -24.46 1.10 -1.70
N ARG A 82 -24.12 1.79 -0.61
CA ARG A 82 -25.00 2.78 0.06
C ARG A 82 -24.63 4.22 -0.28
N SER A 83 -23.35 4.55 -0.23
CA SER A 83 -22.79 5.88 -0.40
C SER A 83 -22.17 6.01 -1.78
N PHE A 84 -22.73 6.89 -2.60
CA PHE A 84 -22.26 7.17 -3.96
C PHE A 84 -21.75 8.61 -4.07
N LEU A 85 -20.46 8.76 -4.33
CA LEU A 85 -19.89 10.04 -4.75
C LEU A 85 -20.17 10.23 -6.23
N TRP A 86 -20.72 11.39 -6.58
CA TRP A 86 -20.91 11.80 -7.95
C TRP A 86 -20.19 13.11 -8.26
N ARG A 87 -19.62 13.21 -9.46
CA ARG A 87 -18.87 14.39 -9.93
C ARG A 87 -19.21 14.73 -11.37
N LEU A 88 -19.33 16.03 -11.67
CA LEU A 88 -19.48 16.57 -13.02
C LEU A 88 -18.14 17.09 -13.53
N LEU A 89 -17.61 16.39 -14.54
CA LEU A 89 -16.35 16.64 -15.24
C LEU A 89 -16.62 17.17 -16.67
N ASP A 90 -15.57 17.61 -17.35
CA ASP A 90 -15.61 18.07 -18.75
C ASP A 90 -16.71 19.12 -19.02
N ASP A 91 -16.70 20.21 -18.22
CA ASP A 91 -17.69 21.29 -18.28
C ASP A 91 -19.15 20.77 -18.23
N ARG A 92 -19.44 19.90 -17.26
CA ARG A 92 -20.75 19.25 -17.03
C ARG A 92 -21.18 18.26 -18.12
N ARG A 93 -20.27 17.75 -18.94
CA ARG A 93 -20.57 16.73 -19.97
C ARG A 93 -20.28 15.30 -19.55
N ALA A 94 -19.49 15.09 -18.50
CA ALA A 94 -19.19 13.76 -18.01
C ALA A 94 -19.61 13.63 -16.54
N LEU A 95 -20.42 12.62 -16.22
CA LEU A 95 -20.83 12.29 -14.86
C LEU A 95 -20.05 11.08 -14.39
N GLU A 96 -19.24 11.26 -13.37
CA GLU A 96 -18.53 10.17 -12.70
C GLU A 96 -19.30 9.73 -11.45
N ILE A 97 -19.42 8.42 -11.24
CA ILE A 97 -20.08 7.83 -10.07
C ILE A 97 -19.17 6.74 -9.49
N GLN A 98 -18.90 6.83 -8.19
CA GLN A 98 -18.04 5.92 -7.43
C GLN A 98 -18.70 5.55 -6.10
N SER A 99 -18.57 4.29 -5.66
CA SER A 99 -18.93 3.89 -4.29
C SER A 99 -17.85 4.35 -3.31
N VAL A 100 -18.30 4.92 -2.18
CA VAL A 100 -17.47 5.54 -1.14
C VAL A 100 -17.83 4.97 0.25
N ASP A 101 -18.47 3.80 0.26
CA ASP A 101 -18.81 3.11 1.51
C ASP A 101 -17.57 2.82 2.33
N LEU A 102 -17.63 3.02 3.65
CA LEU A 102 -16.51 2.73 4.56
C LEU A 102 -16.51 1.26 4.99
N SER A 103 -17.69 0.69 5.23
CA SER A 103 -17.89 -0.70 5.63
C SER A 103 -18.89 -1.41 4.70
N GLN A 104 -18.91 -2.74 4.80
CA GLN A 104 -19.73 -3.65 4.02
C GLN A 104 -20.12 -4.85 4.90
N ASP A 105 -21.37 -5.30 4.85
CA ASP A 105 -21.80 -6.49 5.60
C ASP A 105 -20.97 -7.74 5.26
N GLU A 106 -20.69 -8.60 6.26
CA GLU A 106 -20.01 -9.89 6.07
C GLU A 106 -20.72 -10.82 5.07
N ASN A 107 -22.03 -10.66 4.90
CA ASN A 107 -22.83 -11.45 3.97
C ASN A 107 -22.46 -11.19 2.51
N GLU A 108 -21.83 -10.07 2.22
CA GLU A 108 -21.50 -9.67 0.87
C GLU A 108 -20.10 -10.11 0.44
N LYS A 109 -20.06 -10.86 -0.67
CA LYS A 109 -18.82 -11.55 -1.10
C LYS A 109 -17.89 -10.70 -1.96
N THR A 110 -18.37 -9.57 -2.49
CA THR A 110 -17.67 -8.80 -3.51
C THR A 110 -17.90 -7.32 -3.32
N GLU A 111 -16.80 -6.58 -3.25
CA GLU A 111 -16.78 -5.14 -3.06
C GLU A 111 -17.04 -4.38 -4.38
N ALA A 112 -17.72 -3.24 -4.30
CA ALA A 112 -17.96 -2.33 -5.40
C ALA A 112 -16.76 -1.40 -5.69
N LEU A 113 -15.83 -1.88 -6.54
CA LEU A 113 -14.58 -1.17 -6.85
C LEU A 113 -14.58 -0.41 -8.19
N LEU A 114 -15.61 -0.57 -9.02
CA LEU A 114 -15.64 0.04 -10.35
C LEU A 114 -16.18 1.47 -10.29
N THR A 115 -15.52 2.37 -11.02
CA THR A 115 -15.96 3.75 -11.22
C THR A 115 -16.59 3.89 -12.59
N LEU A 116 -17.79 4.46 -12.68
CA LEU A 116 -18.49 4.67 -13.94
C LEU A 116 -18.34 6.13 -14.38
N LEU A 117 -17.87 6.37 -15.60
CA LEU A 117 -17.78 7.68 -16.22
C LEU A 117 -18.75 7.75 -17.40
N LEU A 118 -19.87 8.45 -17.23
CA LEU A 118 -20.96 8.55 -18.21
C LEU A 118 -20.84 9.87 -18.99
N ARG A 119 -20.55 9.80 -20.29
CA ARG A 119 -20.46 11.00 -21.14
C ARG A 119 -21.79 11.30 -21.82
N PHE A 120 -22.31 12.49 -21.55
CA PHE A 120 -23.52 13.03 -22.16
C PHE A 120 -23.19 13.75 -23.49
N PRO A 121 -24.12 13.71 -24.47
CA PRO A 121 -23.95 14.43 -25.73
C PRO A 121 -24.02 15.96 -25.57
N ALA A 122 -24.78 16.43 -24.56
CA ALA A 122 -24.93 17.83 -24.20
C ALA A 122 -24.61 18.02 -22.71
N ALA A 123 -24.17 19.23 -22.34
CA ALA A 123 -23.85 19.54 -20.94
C ALA A 123 -25.11 19.47 -20.05
N ILE A 124 -24.94 18.99 -18.83
CA ILE A 124 -25.97 19.00 -17.79
C ILE A 124 -26.12 20.45 -17.29
N ARG A 125 -27.37 20.90 -17.12
CA ARG A 125 -27.65 22.23 -16.56
C ARG A 125 -27.25 22.28 -15.07
N PRO A 126 -26.82 23.44 -14.53
CA PRO A 126 -26.55 23.59 -13.10
C PRO A 126 -27.75 23.13 -12.26
N PHE A 127 -27.49 22.48 -11.12
CA PHE A 127 -28.53 21.99 -10.19
C PHE A 127 -29.58 21.04 -10.80
N CYS A 128 -29.33 20.49 -11.98
CA CYS A 128 -30.27 19.62 -12.70
C CYS A 128 -29.87 18.14 -12.66
N ILE A 129 -29.25 17.71 -11.56
CA ILE A 129 -28.95 16.30 -11.28
C ILE A 129 -29.61 15.90 -9.96
N ALA A 130 -30.22 14.72 -9.96
CA ALA A 130 -30.82 14.15 -8.75
C ALA A 130 -30.74 12.63 -8.78
N PHE A 131 -30.77 12.03 -7.60
CA PHE A 131 -30.67 10.59 -7.40
C PHE A 131 -31.92 10.08 -6.69
N GLY A 132 -32.27 8.82 -6.92
CA GLY A 132 -33.39 8.19 -6.25
C GLY A 132 -33.28 6.67 -6.20
N ASP A 133 -33.66 6.10 -5.07
CA ASP A 133 -33.74 4.65 -4.90
C ASP A 133 -35.10 4.11 -5.37
N PRO A 134 -35.13 3.15 -6.32
CA PRO A 134 -36.32 2.40 -6.67
C PRO A 134 -36.67 1.37 -5.58
N ASP A 135 -37.96 1.22 -5.28
CA ASP A 135 -38.41 0.24 -4.28
C ASP A 135 -38.30 -1.22 -4.78
N GLU A 136 -38.41 -1.43 -6.11
CA GLU A 136 -38.61 -2.76 -6.71
C GLU A 136 -37.33 -3.57 -6.90
N ARG A 137 -36.21 -2.91 -7.18
CA ARG A 137 -34.91 -3.54 -7.45
C ARG A 137 -33.80 -2.78 -6.76
N ASP A 138 -32.74 -3.48 -6.39
CA ASP A 138 -31.52 -2.85 -5.90
C ASP A 138 -30.76 -2.20 -7.07
N ALA A 139 -31.09 -0.93 -7.32
CA ALA A 139 -30.48 -0.10 -8.35
C ALA A 139 -30.44 1.35 -7.88
N LEU A 140 -29.58 2.15 -8.50
CA LEU A 140 -29.51 3.60 -8.33
C LEU A 140 -30.14 4.27 -9.56
N ASN A 141 -31.19 5.07 -9.38
CA ASN A 141 -31.68 5.91 -10.47
C ASN A 141 -30.99 7.28 -10.45
N VAL A 142 -30.46 7.66 -11.60
CA VAL A 142 -29.86 8.97 -11.85
C VAL A 142 -30.77 9.73 -12.81
N PHE A 143 -31.16 10.94 -12.41
CA PHE A 143 -31.95 11.85 -13.21
C PHE A 143 -31.10 13.07 -13.56
N ALA A 144 -30.99 13.39 -14.86
CA ALA A 144 -30.22 14.53 -15.32
C ALA A 144 -30.98 15.30 -16.41
N ILE A 145 -30.94 16.63 -16.36
CA ILE A 145 -31.49 17.49 -17.42
C ILE A 145 -30.36 18.22 -18.14
N THR A 146 -30.29 18.06 -19.46
CA THR A 146 -29.27 18.69 -20.31
C THR A 146 -29.68 20.07 -20.80
N THR A 147 -28.74 20.83 -21.36
CA THR A 147 -29.02 22.13 -22.00
C THR A 147 -29.98 22.04 -23.18
N THR A 148 -30.12 20.85 -23.78
CA THR A 148 -31.13 20.54 -24.82
C THR A 148 -32.54 20.29 -24.26
N ASN A 149 -32.74 20.46 -22.95
CA ASN A 149 -34.00 20.26 -22.23
C ASN A 149 -34.55 18.83 -22.35
N GLU A 150 -33.65 17.85 -22.33
CA GLU A 150 -33.97 16.42 -22.29
C GLU A 150 -33.81 15.89 -20.86
N LEU A 151 -34.76 15.10 -20.38
CA LEU A 151 -34.68 14.35 -19.13
C LEU A 151 -34.09 12.96 -19.39
N TRP A 152 -32.91 12.74 -18.82
CA TRP A 152 -32.22 11.46 -18.80
C TRP A 152 -32.58 10.71 -17.52
N THR A 153 -33.00 9.45 -17.67
CA THR A 153 -33.25 8.52 -16.57
C THR A 153 -32.33 7.31 -16.76
N LEU A 154 -31.38 7.13 -15.84
CA LEU A 154 -30.41 6.05 -15.86
C LEU A 154 -30.64 5.13 -14.66
N THR A 155 -30.79 3.83 -14.89
CA THR A 155 -30.99 2.83 -13.83
C THR A 155 -29.72 1.98 -13.72
N LEU A 156 -28.87 2.29 -12.75
CA LEU A 156 -27.58 1.63 -12.55
C LEU A 156 -27.72 0.50 -11.53
N HIS A 157 -27.52 -0.74 -11.96
CA HIS A 157 -27.57 -1.90 -11.07
C HIS A 157 -26.28 -2.05 -10.26
N ARG A 158 -26.38 -2.68 -9.08
CA ARG A 158 -25.24 -3.05 -8.23
C ARG A 158 -24.11 -3.72 -9.02
N ASP A 159 -24.47 -4.65 -9.92
CA ASP A 159 -23.50 -5.43 -10.68
C ASP A 159 -22.61 -4.58 -11.60
N PHE A 160 -23.01 -3.36 -11.95
CA PHE A 160 -22.17 -2.43 -12.73
C PHE A 160 -20.97 -1.91 -11.94
N PHE A 161 -21.08 -1.87 -10.60
CA PHE A 161 -20.02 -1.40 -9.72
C PHE A 161 -19.12 -2.53 -9.21
N VAL A 162 -19.59 -3.78 -9.30
CA VAL A 162 -18.90 -4.97 -8.78
C VAL A 162 -18.20 -5.77 -9.90
N HIS A 163 -18.90 -5.99 -11.02
CA HIS A 163 -18.46 -6.92 -12.05
C HIS A 163 -18.20 -6.23 -13.39
N LEU A 164 -16.96 -6.27 -13.85
CA LEU A 164 -16.56 -5.61 -15.11
C LEU A 164 -17.35 -6.17 -16.31
N HIS A 165 -17.66 -7.48 -16.32
CA HIS A 165 -18.43 -8.13 -17.38
C HIS A 165 -19.86 -7.60 -17.50
N SER A 166 -20.45 -7.09 -16.42
CA SER A 166 -21.84 -6.59 -16.42
C SER A 166 -21.95 -5.30 -17.25
N THR A 167 -20.85 -4.57 -17.39
CA THR A 167 -20.75 -3.41 -18.29
C THR A 167 -20.47 -3.78 -19.75
N GLU A 168 -20.15 -5.04 -20.08
CA GLU A 168 -19.85 -5.46 -21.46
C GLU A 168 -21.12 -5.76 -22.28
N ALA A 169 -22.17 -6.26 -21.64
CA ALA A 169 -23.43 -6.64 -22.26
C ALA A 169 -24.57 -5.64 -21.97
N LEU A 170 -24.30 -4.34 -22.12
CA LEU A 170 -25.29 -3.29 -21.84
C LEU A 170 -26.42 -3.30 -22.89
N THR A 171 -27.64 -3.66 -22.47
CA THR A 171 -28.87 -3.41 -23.24
C THR A 171 -29.26 -1.93 -23.15
N MET A 172 -30.02 -1.39 -24.11
CA MET A 172 -30.53 0.00 -24.04
C MET A 172 -31.64 0.20 -22.98
N GLU A 173 -31.79 -0.73 -22.03
CA GLU A 173 -32.85 -0.69 -21.01
C GLU A 173 -32.48 0.19 -19.82
N TRP A 174 -31.20 0.24 -19.43
CA TRP A 174 -30.74 1.03 -18.30
C TRP A 174 -30.68 2.55 -18.57
N CYS A 175 -30.74 2.99 -19.84
CA CYS A 175 -30.64 4.39 -20.23
C CYS A 175 -31.87 4.81 -21.04
N LYS A 176 -32.66 5.74 -20.50
CA LYS A 176 -33.84 6.32 -21.15
C LYS A 176 -33.73 7.83 -21.25
N THR A 177 -34.19 8.36 -22.38
CA THR A 177 -34.26 9.81 -22.64
C THR A 177 -35.71 10.18 -22.94
N THR A 178 -36.21 11.22 -22.31
CA THR A 178 -37.57 11.73 -22.50
C THR A 178 -37.56 13.26 -22.59
N THR A 179 -38.47 13.84 -23.36
CA THR A 179 -38.68 15.29 -23.43
C THR A 179 -40.10 15.61 -22.97
N PRO A 180 -40.34 15.83 -21.66
CA PRO A 180 -41.65 16.25 -21.16
C PRO A 180 -42.19 17.47 -21.89
N SER A 181 -43.51 17.52 -22.12
CA SER A 181 -44.17 18.63 -22.82
C SER A 181 -43.87 19.98 -22.19
N ILE A 182 -43.83 20.05 -20.85
CA ILE A 182 -43.58 21.28 -20.10
C ILE A 182 -42.21 21.91 -20.46
N PHE A 183 -41.21 21.11 -20.79
CA PHE A 183 -39.87 21.60 -21.10
C PHE A 183 -39.78 22.33 -22.45
N THR A 184 -40.78 22.13 -23.31
CA THR A 184 -40.92 22.92 -24.55
C THR A 184 -41.54 24.29 -24.29
N ALA A 185 -42.35 24.42 -23.23
CA ALA A 185 -43.05 25.65 -22.88
C ALA A 185 -42.20 26.58 -22.01
N SER A 186 -41.48 26.02 -21.05
CA SER A 186 -40.57 26.74 -20.15
C SER A 186 -39.30 25.91 -19.95
N SER A 187 -38.17 26.58 -19.77
CA SER A 187 -36.88 25.92 -19.57
C SER A 187 -36.70 25.51 -18.10
N PRO A 188 -36.21 24.30 -17.81
CA PRO A 188 -35.95 23.83 -16.46
C PRO A 188 -34.73 24.53 -15.86
N TYR A 189 -34.82 24.88 -14.58
CA TYR A 189 -33.77 25.56 -13.82
C TYR A 189 -33.16 24.67 -12.74
N ARG A 190 -33.97 23.96 -11.96
CA ARG A 190 -33.49 23.11 -10.84
C ARG A 190 -34.29 21.82 -10.75
N LEU A 191 -33.60 20.70 -10.47
CA LEU A 191 -34.19 19.38 -10.26
C LEU A 191 -34.06 18.96 -8.80
N SER A 192 -35.13 18.45 -8.21
CA SER A 192 -35.13 17.81 -6.90
C SER A 192 -35.88 16.48 -7.00
N ALA A 193 -35.30 15.42 -6.45
CA ALA A 193 -35.93 14.10 -6.39
C ALA A 193 -36.30 13.77 -4.94
N THR A 194 -37.55 13.41 -4.71
CA THR A 194 -38.00 12.88 -3.41
C THR A 194 -37.94 11.36 -3.40
N SER A 195 -38.26 10.74 -4.53
CA SER A 195 -38.24 9.29 -4.73
C SER A 195 -37.84 9.01 -6.17
N ALA A 196 -37.45 7.77 -6.46
CA ALA A 196 -37.32 7.31 -7.83
C ALA A 196 -38.60 7.53 -8.67
N ARG A 197 -39.78 7.69 -8.06
CA ARG A 197 -41.06 7.86 -8.77
C ARG A 197 -41.53 9.30 -8.92
N GLU A 198 -41.02 10.22 -8.10
CA GLU A 198 -41.50 11.61 -8.06
C GLU A 198 -40.35 12.60 -8.11
N LEU A 199 -40.38 13.45 -9.13
CA LEU A 199 -39.41 14.52 -9.35
C LEU A 199 -40.12 15.88 -9.34
N PHE A 200 -39.46 16.89 -8.79
CA PHE A 200 -39.88 18.28 -8.85
C PHE A 200 -38.86 19.08 -9.65
N VAL A 201 -39.36 19.86 -10.62
CA VAL A 201 -38.54 20.70 -11.48
C VAL A 201 -39.00 22.15 -11.34
N SER A 202 -38.12 23.00 -10.83
CA SER A 202 -38.34 24.45 -10.84
C SER A 202 -38.10 24.95 -12.26
N MET A 203 -39.05 25.71 -12.78
CA MET A 203 -39.04 26.23 -14.15
C MET A 203 -38.63 27.71 -14.18
N ALA A 204 -38.04 28.18 -15.27
CA ALA A 204 -37.53 29.55 -15.40
C ALA A 204 -38.64 30.63 -15.34
N ASP A 205 -39.88 30.27 -15.66
CA ASP A 205 -41.07 31.12 -15.57
C ASP A 205 -41.64 31.25 -14.15
N GLY A 206 -41.07 30.56 -13.16
CA GLY A 206 -41.52 30.61 -11.77
C GLY A 206 -42.46 29.49 -11.35
N GLY A 207 -42.86 28.62 -12.29
CA GLY A 207 -43.66 27.44 -11.99
C GLY A 207 -42.84 26.26 -11.47
N ILE A 208 -43.54 25.26 -10.93
CA ILE A 208 -42.96 23.99 -10.46
C ILE A 208 -43.66 22.85 -11.19
N ALA A 209 -42.90 22.03 -11.91
CA ALA A 209 -43.40 20.82 -12.53
C ALA A 209 -43.16 19.61 -11.62
N ARG A 210 -44.22 18.84 -11.33
CA ARG A 210 -44.14 17.53 -10.67
C ARG A 210 -44.23 16.45 -11.74
N LEU A 211 -43.17 15.65 -11.86
CA LEU A 211 -43.12 14.50 -12.77
C LEU A 211 -43.30 13.22 -11.95
N THR A 212 -44.32 12.43 -12.27
CA THR A 212 -44.60 11.16 -11.58
C THR A 212 -44.61 9.98 -12.55
N ARG A 213 -44.15 8.82 -12.08
CA ARG A 213 -44.23 7.54 -12.81
C ARG A 213 -44.82 6.44 -11.94
N GLN A 214 -45.43 5.45 -12.60
CA GLN A 214 -46.01 4.29 -11.91
C GLN A 214 -44.93 3.27 -11.52
N ALA A 215 -45.24 2.43 -10.53
CA ALA A 215 -44.42 1.26 -10.19
C ALA A 215 -44.25 0.33 -11.41
N GLY A 216 -43.02 -0.13 -11.68
CA GLY A 216 -42.67 -0.98 -12.82
C GLY A 216 -42.37 -0.25 -14.14
N GLN A 217 -42.41 1.08 -14.20
CA GLN A 217 -42.06 1.84 -15.40
C GLN A 217 -40.57 2.25 -15.42
N ASP A 218 -39.86 1.86 -16.48
CA ASP A 218 -38.41 2.10 -16.67
C ASP A 218 -38.02 3.57 -16.88
N GLY A 219 -38.97 4.52 -16.81
CA GLY A 219 -38.71 5.96 -16.98
C GLY A 219 -38.80 6.46 -18.43
N SER A 220 -39.39 5.68 -19.33
CA SER A 220 -39.69 6.11 -20.71
C SER A 220 -40.88 7.07 -20.82
N HIS A 221 -41.74 7.11 -19.80
CA HIS A 221 -42.92 7.98 -19.75
C HIS A 221 -43.04 8.59 -18.36
N TRP A 222 -43.28 9.90 -18.31
CA TRP A 222 -43.49 10.69 -17.10
C TRP A 222 -44.83 11.42 -17.22
N HIS A 223 -45.63 11.38 -16.16
CA HIS A 223 -46.85 12.18 -16.06
C HIS A 223 -46.50 13.53 -15.44
N ASP A 224 -46.89 14.60 -16.09
CA ASP A 224 -46.48 15.95 -15.75
C ASP A 224 -47.65 16.77 -15.18
N ILE A 225 -47.48 17.29 -13.96
CA ILE A 225 -48.41 18.22 -13.31
C ILE A 225 -47.66 19.54 -13.13
N PHE A 226 -48.22 20.64 -13.66
CA PHE A 226 -47.62 21.97 -13.53
C PHE A 226 -48.35 22.79 -12.47
N TYR A 227 -47.59 23.29 -11.50
CA TYR A 227 -48.05 24.25 -10.50
C TYR A 227 -47.51 25.63 -10.87
N SER A 228 -48.39 26.62 -10.99
CA SER A 228 -48.01 28.00 -11.26
C SER A 228 -48.83 28.96 -10.41
N GLU A 229 -48.32 30.18 -10.23
CA GLU A 229 -49.07 31.27 -9.59
C GLU A 229 -50.35 31.62 -10.35
N GLU A 230 -50.36 31.39 -11.67
CA GLU A 230 -51.40 31.83 -12.58
C GLU A 230 -52.13 30.63 -13.20
N HIS A 231 -53.25 30.21 -12.60
CA HIS A 231 -54.24 29.43 -13.37
C HIS A 231 -55.67 29.99 -13.26
N TRP A 232 -56.08 30.55 -14.41
CA TRP A 232 -57.42 30.56 -15.05
C TRP A 232 -58.61 31.25 -14.36
N SER A 233 -58.67 31.44 -13.04
CA SER A 233 -59.86 32.03 -12.41
C SER A 233 -59.84 33.57 -12.26
N SER A 234 -58.76 34.24 -12.66
CA SER A 234 -58.63 35.72 -12.55
C SER A 234 -58.57 36.47 -13.88
N THR A 235 -58.55 35.78 -15.03
CA THR A 235 -58.46 36.42 -16.36
C THR A 235 -59.80 36.97 -16.90
N LEU A 236 -60.91 36.80 -16.20
CA LEU A 236 -62.22 37.34 -16.62
C LEU A 236 -62.67 38.59 -15.86
N THR A 237 -61.94 39.08 -14.85
CA THR A 237 -62.30 40.34 -14.18
C THR A 237 -61.07 41.15 -13.74
N ARG A 238 -60.27 41.67 -14.68
CA ARG A 238 -59.47 42.91 -14.52
C ARG A 238 -58.75 43.28 -15.85
N PRO A 239 -59.31 44.17 -16.69
CA PRO A 239 -58.73 44.48 -18.00
C PRO A 239 -57.59 45.53 -17.97
N LEU A 240 -56.91 45.76 -16.84
CA LEU A 240 -55.98 46.90 -16.67
C LEU A 240 -54.61 46.55 -16.04
N GLN A 241 -54.18 45.28 -16.03
CA GLN A 241 -52.85 44.88 -15.53
C GLN A 241 -52.00 44.08 -16.53
N ILE A 242 -52.21 44.26 -17.84
CA ILE A 242 -51.51 43.50 -18.91
C ILE A 242 -50.09 44.04 -19.21
N TRP A 243 -49.64 45.13 -18.57
CA TRP A 243 -48.31 45.72 -18.77
C TRP A 243 -47.54 46.00 -17.47
N LYS A 244 -47.61 45.12 -16.47
CA LYS A 244 -46.50 45.07 -15.51
C LYS A 244 -45.41 44.20 -16.13
N SER A 245 -44.34 44.83 -16.58
CA SER A 245 -43.09 44.17 -16.95
C SER A 245 -42.65 43.29 -15.77
N VAL A 246 -42.87 42.00 -15.93
CA VAL A 246 -42.33 40.98 -15.03
C VAL A 246 -40.81 41.14 -14.99
N LYS A 247 -40.26 41.36 -13.80
CA LYS A 247 -38.81 41.47 -13.63
C LYS A 247 -38.19 40.08 -13.86
N LYS A 248 -37.21 40.00 -14.75
CA LYS A 248 -36.44 38.78 -15.01
C LYS A 248 -34.98 39.03 -14.69
N VAL A 249 -34.28 38.01 -14.19
CA VAL A 249 -32.85 38.03 -13.90
C VAL A 249 -32.16 37.04 -14.83
N GLN A 250 -31.13 37.50 -15.53
CA GLN A 250 -30.36 36.67 -16.45
C GLN A 250 -29.36 35.81 -15.65
N TYR A 251 -29.39 34.49 -15.88
CA TYR A 251 -28.46 33.51 -15.30
C TYR A 251 -28.02 32.51 -16.37
N GLU A 252 -26.72 32.48 -16.70
CA GLU A 252 -26.18 31.74 -17.85
C GLU A 252 -27.00 31.96 -19.13
N ASP A 253 -27.70 30.91 -19.62
CA ASP A 253 -28.55 30.91 -20.81
C ASP A 253 -30.05 31.12 -20.53
N LEU A 254 -30.43 31.38 -19.26
CA LEU A 254 -31.81 31.46 -18.77
C LEU A 254 -32.20 32.86 -18.31
N ASP A 255 -33.43 33.27 -18.62
CA ASP A 255 -34.08 34.46 -18.04
C ASP A 255 -35.04 34.03 -16.92
N LEU A 256 -34.59 34.11 -15.68
CA LEU A 256 -35.32 33.63 -14.49
C LEU A 256 -36.35 34.65 -14.00
N HIS A 257 -37.57 34.17 -13.72
CA HIS A 257 -38.60 34.94 -13.02
C HIS A 257 -38.21 35.24 -11.57
N THR A 258 -38.68 36.35 -10.99
CA THR A 258 -38.38 36.66 -9.58
C THR A 258 -38.99 35.69 -8.59
N SER A 259 -40.01 34.94 -8.98
CA SER A 259 -40.65 33.92 -8.13
C SER A 259 -40.18 32.48 -8.37
N VAL A 260 -39.09 32.28 -9.12
CA VAL A 260 -38.48 30.95 -9.29
C VAL A 260 -38.15 30.34 -7.94
N ALA A 261 -38.59 29.09 -7.74
CA ALA A 261 -38.28 28.31 -6.55
C ALA A 261 -36.80 27.89 -6.58
N MET A 262 -36.04 28.46 -5.64
CA MET A 262 -34.61 28.21 -5.45
C MET A 262 -34.37 26.93 -4.66
N SER A 263 -35.13 26.70 -3.59
CA SER A 263 -35.03 25.49 -2.76
C SER A 263 -36.42 24.90 -2.55
N VAL A 264 -36.51 23.57 -2.58
CA VAL A 264 -37.77 22.82 -2.51
C VAL A 264 -37.61 21.71 -1.48
N GLY A 265 -38.56 21.61 -0.55
CA GLY A 265 -38.63 20.55 0.46
C GLY A 265 -40.05 20.00 0.54
N LEU A 266 -40.18 18.71 0.83
CA LEU A 266 -41.48 18.04 0.96
C LEU A 266 -41.72 17.70 2.43
N SER A 267 -42.94 17.89 2.93
CA SER A 267 -43.34 17.35 4.25
C SER A 267 -43.43 15.83 4.17
N ALA A 268 -43.12 15.10 5.26
CA ALA A 268 -43.37 13.66 5.23
C ALA A 268 -44.85 13.33 5.07
N ALA A 269 -45.09 12.17 4.49
CA ALA A 269 -46.41 11.62 4.33
C ALA A 269 -46.84 10.99 5.67
N ASP A 270 -47.46 11.78 6.55
CA ASP A 270 -48.37 11.18 7.50
C ASP A 270 -49.54 10.55 6.73
N ASP A 271 -50.16 9.53 7.30
CA ASP A 271 -51.37 8.83 6.79
C ASP A 271 -52.59 9.78 6.60
N SER A 272 -52.39 11.09 6.72
CA SER A 272 -53.35 12.16 6.50
C SER A 272 -53.29 12.68 5.06
N ASP A 273 -54.44 13.11 4.59
CA ASP A 273 -54.72 13.46 3.21
C ASP A 273 -54.06 14.78 2.71
N SER A 274 -52.97 15.28 3.31
CA SER A 274 -52.39 16.61 3.00
C SER A 274 -50.84 16.60 2.96
N GLN A 275 -50.25 16.22 1.82
CA GLN A 275 -48.83 16.46 1.58
C GLN A 275 -48.58 17.91 1.15
N HIS A 276 -47.61 18.56 1.79
CA HIS A 276 -47.24 19.95 1.54
C HIS A 276 -45.85 20.05 0.89
N LEU A 277 -45.75 20.87 -0.16
CA LEU A 277 -44.49 21.23 -0.79
C LEU A 277 -44.09 22.62 -0.30
N VAL A 278 -42.94 22.73 0.36
CA VAL A 278 -42.41 23.98 0.88
C VAL A 278 -41.33 24.47 -0.08
N THR A 279 -41.40 25.75 -0.44
CA THR A 279 -40.48 26.36 -1.41
C THR A 279 -39.98 27.71 -0.95
N VAL A 280 -38.71 27.99 -1.21
CA VAL A 280 -38.11 29.31 -1.05
C VAL A 280 -37.85 29.89 -2.44
N CYS A 281 -38.44 31.05 -2.72
CA CYS A 281 -38.40 31.69 -4.03
C CYS A 281 -37.34 32.80 -4.10
N MET A 282 -36.84 33.12 -5.29
CA MET A 282 -35.77 34.12 -5.50
C MET A 282 -36.11 35.53 -4.97
N ASN A 283 -37.40 35.86 -4.85
CA ASN A 283 -37.93 37.09 -4.25
C ASN A 283 -38.00 37.08 -2.71
N HIS A 284 -37.23 36.21 -2.05
CA HIS A 284 -37.12 36.13 -0.59
C HIS A 284 -38.42 35.67 0.13
N LYS A 285 -39.30 34.97 -0.60
CA LYS A 285 -40.56 34.45 -0.04
C LYS A 285 -40.53 32.95 0.22
N LEU A 286 -41.06 32.55 1.38
CA LEU A 286 -41.41 31.18 1.75
C LEU A 286 -42.85 30.88 1.31
N ARG A 287 -43.05 29.80 0.55
CA ARG A 287 -44.36 29.36 0.07
C ARG A 287 -44.61 27.91 0.39
N ILE A 288 -45.80 27.62 0.90
CA ILE A 288 -46.28 26.26 1.14
C ILE A 288 -47.38 25.96 0.12
N TRP A 289 -47.25 24.86 -0.60
CA TRP A 289 -48.20 24.40 -1.60
C TRP A 289 -48.87 23.12 -1.10
N ASN A 290 -50.18 23.02 -1.26
CA ASN A 290 -50.88 21.76 -1.05
C ASN A 290 -50.82 20.95 -2.35
N LEU A 291 -50.17 19.77 -2.32
CA LEU A 291 -49.93 18.98 -3.54
C LEU A 291 -51.21 18.47 -4.22
N LYS A 292 -52.30 18.27 -3.46
CA LYS A 292 -53.57 17.81 -4.01
C LYS A 292 -54.32 18.91 -4.75
N THR A 293 -54.33 20.11 -4.17
CA THR A 293 -55.05 21.25 -4.76
C THR A 293 -54.19 22.02 -5.76
N GLY A 294 -52.86 21.88 -5.67
CA GLY A 294 -51.90 22.67 -6.42
C GLY A 294 -51.91 24.16 -6.06
N LYS A 295 -52.54 24.54 -4.95
CA LYS A 295 -52.66 25.93 -4.50
C LYS A 295 -51.60 26.25 -3.46
N ILE A 296 -51.17 27.50 -3.48
CA ILE A 296 -50.36 28.09 -2.40
C ILE A 296 -51.29 28.29 -1.20
N THR A 297 -51.01 27.58 -0.10
CA THR A 297 -51.72 27.75 1.16
C THR A 297 -51.17 28.95 1.91
N LEU A 298 -49.84 29.09 1.96
CA LEU A 298 -49.16 30.15 2.70
C LEU A 298 -48.07 30.82 1.84
N GLU A 299 -47.97 32.14 1.92
CA GLU A 299 -46.88 32.94 1.37
C GLU A 299 -46.46 33.96 2.43
N ARG A 300 -45.18 33.92 2.85
CA ARG A 300 -44.57 34.87 3.80
C ARG A 300 -43.17 35.26 3.39
N ASP A 301 -42.69 36.38 3.89
CA ASP A 301 -41.27 36.74 3.79
C ASP A 301 -40.44 35.88 4.76
N ILE A 302 -39.21 35.49 4.40
CA ILE A 302 -38.36 34.65 5.27
C ILE A 302 -38.05 35.35 6.60
N LEU A 303 -37.97 36.68 6.64
CA LEU A 303 -37.69 37.44 7.87
C LEU A 303 -38.96 37.94 8.57
N ASP A 304 -40.14 37.56 8.08
CA ASP A 304 -41.45 38.05 8.54
C ASP A 304 -41.56 39.59 8.50
N GLU A 305 -40.85 40.24 7.55
CA GLU A 305 -40.98 41.68 7.33
C GLU A 305 -42.35 42.00 6.68
N ASP A 306 -43.14 42.89 7.30
CA ASP A 306 -44.41 43.38 6.75
C ASP A 306 -44.16 44.22 5.48
N THR A 307 -44.12 43.53 4.33
CA THR A 307 -43.95 44.14 2.99
C THR A 307 -45.04 45.16 2.64
N SER A 308 -46.16 45.21 3.39
CA SER A 308 -47.25 46.18 3.22
C SER A 308 -46.94 47.60 3.70
N GLU A 309 -45.96 47.80 4.58
CA GLU A 309 -45.77 49.10 5.26
C GLU A 309 -44.82 50.07 4.53
N ARG A 310 -44.09 49.66 3.48
CA ARG A 310 -43.08 50.49 2.80
C ARG A 310 -43.18 50.46 1.25
N PRO A 311 -43.97 51.35 0.62
CA PRO A 311 -44.28 51.30 -0.82
C PRO A 311 -43.11 51.59 -1.78
N ASN A 312 -41.92 51.99 -1.28
CA ASN A 312 -40.74 52.35 -2.09
C ASN A 312 -39.52 51.43 -1.89
N HIS A 313 -39.64 50.29 -1.20
CA HIS A 313 -38.50 49.38 -1.03
C HIS A 313 -38.30 48.52 -2.29
N THR A 314 -37.07 48.50 -2.80
CA THR A 314 -36.68 47.53 -3.84
C THR A 314 -36.69 46.13 -3.24
N GLU A 315 -37.54 45.25 -3.76
CA GLU A 315 -37.56 43.83 -3.40
C GLU A 315 -36.13 43.25 -3.46
N TYR A 316 -35.66 42.67 -2.36
CA TYR A 316 -34.38 41.99 -2.30
C TYR A 316 -34.48 40.69 -3.12
N LEU A 317 -33.54 40.49 -4.04
CA LEU A 317 -33.46 39.29 -4.87
C LEU A 317 -32.24 38.49 -4.43
N MET A 318 -32.47 37.22 -4.14
CA MET A 318 -31.39 36.28 -3.81
C MET A 318 -30.60 35.91 -5.06
N GLY A 319 -29.32 35.55 -4.86
CA GLY A 319 -28.46 35.13 -5.96
C GLY A 319 -28.89 33.77 -6.53
N PRO A 320 -28.90 33.59 -7.86
CA PRO A 320 -29.32 32.34 -8.51
C PRO A 320 -28.32 31.17 -8.35
N THR A 321 -27.21 31.37 -7.64
CA THR A 321 -26.21 30.32 -7.39
C THR A 321 -26.36 29.66 -6.02
N GLN A 322 -27.32 30.09 -5.20
CA GLN A 322 -27.50 29.58 -3.84
C GLN A 322 -28.03 28.16 -3.84
N ARG A 323 -27.28 27.28 -3.16
CA ARG A 323 -27.57 25.84 -3.16
C ARG A 323 -28.67 25.47 -2.20
N GLN A 324 -28.54 25.78 -0.92
CA GLN A 324 -29.50 25.32 0.08
C GLN A 324 -29.96 26.48 0.94
N LEU A 325 -31.27 26.73 0.91
CA LEU A 325 -31.94 27.78 1.70
C LEU A 325 -33.03 27.22 2.61
N LEU A 326 -33.37 25.95 2.44
CA LEU A 326 -34.51 25.29 3.05
C LEU A 326 -34.13 23.86 3.43
N GLN A 327 -34.48 23.44 4.63
CA GLN A 327 -34.53 22.03 5.03
C GLN A 327 -35.85 21.77 5.76
N VAL A 328 -36.52 20.67 5.42
CA VAL A 328 -37.77 20.23 6.04
C VAL A 328 -37.51 18.90 6.72
N PHE A 329 -37.92 18.74 7.97
CA PHE A 329 -37.83 17.48 8.70
C PHE A 329 -38.99 17.34 9.67
N ASP A 330 -39.34 16.10 10.00
CA ASP A 330 -40.40 15.80 10.94
C ASP A 330 -39.86 15.78 12.36
N MET A 331 -40.67 16.24 13.31
CA MET A 331 -40.29 16.24 14.70
C MET A 331 -40.54 14.85 15.32
N PRO A 332 -39.50 14.19 15.86
CA PRO A 332 -39.67 12.88 16.49
C PRO A 332 -40.63 12.99 17.68
N GLY A 333 -41.78 12.32 17.59
CA GLY A 333 -42.78 12.25 18.67
C GLY A 333 -43.87 13.33 18.66
N ARG A 334 -43.95 14.19 17.62
CA ARG A 334 -45.07 15.13 17.40
C ARG A 334 -45.60 15.01 15.96
N ASN A 335 -46.87 15.35 15.73
CA ASN A 335 -47.48 15.42 14.39
C ASN A 335 -47.17 16.76 13.69
N GLU A 336 -46.06 17.41 14.03
CA GLU A 336 -45.64 18.70 13.49
C GLU A 336 -44.37 18.50 12.68
N TYR A 337 -44.27 19.14 11.52
CA TYR A 337 -43.01 19.20 10.77
C TYR A 337 -42.37 20.57 10.91
N CYS A 338 -41.04 20.58 10.97
CA CYS A 338 -40.25 21.79 11.13
C CYS A 338 -39.60 22.17 9.80
N VAL A 339 -39.56 23.47 9.55
CA VAL A 339 -38.96 24.08 8.37
C VAL A 339 -37.87 25.04 8.83
N VAL A 340 -36.65 24.82 8.36
CA VAL A 340 -35.52 25.71 8.62
C VAL A 340 -35.23 26.49 7.36
N THR A 341 -35.20 27.81 7.49
CA THR A 341 -34.87 28.72 6.39
C THR A 341 -33.68 29.59 6.74
N TYR A 342 -32.81 29.83 5.76
CA TYR A 342 -31.71 30.76 5.87
C TYR A 342 -31.97 32.00 5.00
N SER A 343 -31.81 33.20 5.58
CA SER A 343 -31.89 34.46 4.84
C SER A 343 -30.49 35.04 4.56
N PRO A 344 -30.09 35.16 3.28
CA PRO A 344 -28.84 35.81 2.90
C PRO A 344 -28.84 37.34 3.08
N LYS A 345 -29.98 37.97 3.37
CA LYS A 345 -30.11 39.44 3.51
C LYS A 345 -29.50 39.94 4.82
N GLN A 346 -29.78 39.23 5.91
CA GLN A 346 -29.28 39.52 7.27
C GLN A 346 -28.42 38.37 7.83
N HIS A 347 -28.15 37.34 7.03
CA HIS A 347 -27.47 36.11 7.45
C HIS A 347 -28.15 35.39 8.64
N GLN A 348 -29.47 35.50 8.75
CA GLN A 348 -30.25 34.96 9.88
C GLN A 348 -30.89 33.60 9.55
N PHE A 349 -30.85 32.66 10.49
CA PHE A 349 -31.65 31.44 10.47
C PHE A 349 -33.03 31.66 11.10
N LYS A 350 -34.07 31.06 10.53
CA LYS A 350 -35.41 31.02 11.09
C LYS A 350 -35.90 29.57 11.17
N PHE A 351 -36.42 29.21 12.33
CA PHE A 351 -37.00 27.90 12.62
C PHE A 351 -38.51 28.03 12.67
N TRP A 352 -39.21 27.37 11.77
CA TRP A 352 -40.66 27.38 11.69
C TRP A 352 -41.21 26.02 12.06
N ALA A 353 -42.23 25.98 12.91
CA ALA A 353 -43.00 24.78 13.18
C ALA A 353 -44.35 24.88 12.47
N VAL A 354 -44.68 23.85 11.70
CA VAL A 354 -45.94 23.76 10.97
C VAL A 354 -46.82 22.71 11.64
N LEU A 355 -47.92 23.17 12.22
CA LEU A 355 -48.94 22.37 12.89
C LEU A 355 -50.01 21.87 11.91
N ASP A 356 -50.46 22.76 11.03
CA ASP A 356 -51.42 22.47 9.96
C ASP A 356 -51.05 23.34 8.75
N GLY A 357 -50.54 22.72 7.68
CA GLY A 357 -50.08 23.42 6.48
C GLY A 357 -51.21 24.02 5.64
N ASP A 358 -52.48 23.70 5.93
CA ASP A 358 -53.65 24.24 5.25
C ASP A 358 -54.23 25.49 5.95
N GLU A 359 -53.88 25.78 7.21
CA GLU A 359 -54.35 26.96 7.94
C GLU A 359 -53.40 28.18 7.82
N GLN A 360 -53.90 29.29 7.25
CA GLN A 360 -53.09 30.48 6.96
C GLN A 360 -52.60 31.29 8.18
N GLN A 361 -53.37 31.31 9.27
CA GLN A 361 -53.13 32.21 10.40
C GLN A 361 -52.42 31.54 11.58
N HIS A 362 -52.81 30.32 11.96
CA HIS A 362 -52.23 29.59 13.10
C HIS A 362 -51.45 28.33 12.71
N GLY A 363 -51.40 28.00 11.40
CA GLY A 363 -50.77 26.78 10.91
C GLY A 363 -49.24 26.78 10.98
N ILE A 364 -48.60 27.95 10.91
CA ILE A 364 -47.14 28.12 11.03
C ILE A 364 -46.79 29.05 12.19
N ARG A 365 -45.81 28.65 13.00
CA ARG A 365 -45.28 29.42 14.12
C ARG A 365 -43.77 29.49 14.05
N GLN A 366 -43.18 30.67 14.21
CA GLN A 366 -41.73 30.78 14.42
C GLN A 366 -41.39 30.27 15.83
N MET A 367 -40.41 29.39 15.93
CA MET A 367 -39.88 28.94 17.22
C MET A 367 -38.93 29.99 17.79
N ARG A 368 -39.09 30.33 19.08
CA ARG A 368 -38.27 31.28 19.84
C ARG A 368 -37.97 32.58 19.08
N SER A 369 -39.02 33.34 18.78
CA SER A 369 -38.91 34.61 18.04
C SER A 369 -38.08 35.68 18.75
N GLU A 370 -37.79 35.51 20.03
CA GLU A 370 -36.98 36.43 20.85
C GLU A 370 -35.49 36.36 20.53
N ILE A 371 -34.99 35.27 19.92
CA ILE A 371 -33.56 35.05 19.67
C ILE A 371 -33.24 35.34 18.20
N ASP A 372 -32.22 36.17 17.97
CA ASP A 372 -31.67 36.41 16.65
C ASP A 372 -30.58 35.38 16.31
N TYR A 373 -30.96 34.33 15.58
CA TYR A 373 -30.04 33.29 15.12
C TYR A 373 -29.14 33.75 13.96
N THR A 374 -28.25 34.70 14.23
CA THR A 374 -27.20 35.14 13.29
C THR A 374 -25.90 34.48 13.72
N PRO A 375 -25.25 33.65 12.89
CA PRO A 375 -23.99 33.01 13.28
C PRO A 375 -22.89 34.09 13.33
N PRO A 376 -22.04 34.11 14.38
CA PRO A 376 -20.98 35.11 14.57
C PRO A 376 -19.75 34.84 13.66
N ILE A 377 -19.98 34.54 12.38
CA ILE A 377 -18.93 34.19 11.41
C ILE A 377 -17.89 35.30 11.25
N ASP A 378 -18.30 36.57 11.36
CA ASP A 378 -17.39 37.72 11.27
C ASP A 378 -16.26 37.65 12.30
N ASP A 379 -16.57 37.10 13.48
CA ASP A 379 -15.63 36.91 14.57
C ASP A 379 -14.89 35.56 14.45
N LEU A 380 -15.56 34.52 13.96
CA LEU A 380 -14.95 33.18 13.79
C LEU A 380 -13.91 33.13 12.67
N MET A 381 -14.17 33.77 11.53
CA MET A 381 -13.30 33.76 10.35
C MET A 381 -12.39 34.98 10.24
N ASP A 382 -12.54 35.97 11.13
CA ASP A 382 -11.88 37.28 11.01
C ASP A 382 -12.17 37.97 9.64
N THR A 383 -13.35 37.73 9.04
CA THR A 383 -13.75 38.28 7.72
C THR A 383 -15.15 38.87 7.73
N SER A 384 -15.34 40.05 7.12
CA SER A 384 -16.66 40.72 7.03
C SER A 384 -17.49 40.36 5.79
N VAL A 385 -16.94 39.58 4.86
CA VAL A 385 -17.63 39.18 3.62
C VAL A 385 -17.57 37.68 3.50
N TRP A 386 -18.72 37.03 3.66
CA TRP A 386 -18.85 35.58 3.57
C TRP A 386 -20.23 35.20 3.04
N ASN A 387 -20.33 33.99 2.48
CA ASN A 387 -21.58 33.41 2.01
C ASN A 387 -21.76 32.04 2.66
N LEU A 388 -22.97 31.76 3.18
CA LEU A 388 -23.36 30.40 3.54
C LEU A 388 -23.69 29.63 2.25
N GLU A 389 -23.09 28.46 2.08
CA GLU A 389 -23.32 27.64 0.89
C GLU A 389 -24.40 26.58 1.16
N GLU A 390 -24.22 25.81 2.22
CA GLU A 390 -25.02 24.65 2.61
C GLU A 390 -25.09 24.56 4.13
N PHE A 391 -26.16 23.96 4.64
CA PHE A 391 -26.34 23.69 6.06
C PHE A 391 -27.11 22.38 6.25
N TYR A 392 -26.90 21.73 7.39
CA TYR A 392 -27.62 20.52 7.76
C TYR A 392 -28.00 20.59 9.24
N LEU A 393 -29.31 20.63 9.52
CA LEU A 393 -29.84 20.52 10.87
C LEU A 393 -30.26 19.09 11.15
N ARG A 394 -29.82 18.58 12.29
CA ARG A 394 -30.32 17.33 12.89
C ARG A 394 -31.18 17.66 14.11
N PRO A 395 -32.48 17.32 14.10
CA PRO A 395 -33.33 17.52 15.26
C PRO A 395 -32.89 16.60 16.42
N SER A 396 -32.99 17.11 17.65
CA SER A 396 -32.74 16.30 18.85
C SER A 396 -33.71 15.13 18.99
N ARG A 397 -33.20 13.99 19.48
CA ARG A 397 -33.98 12.80 19.86
C ARG A 397 -33.66 12.45 21.31
N GLY A 398 -34.57 12.73 22.23
CA GLY A 398 -34.39 12.41 23.66
C GLY A 398 -33.44 13.37 24.38
N THR A 399 -32.31 12.85 24.90
CA THR A 399 -31.34 13.61 25.71
C THR A 399 -30.23 14.30 24.90
N ARG A 400 -30.13 14.06 23.59
CA ARG A 400 -29.14 14.70 22.70
C ARG A 400 -29.66 16.04 22.22
N GLN A 401 -28.81 17.07 22.16
CA GLN A 401 -29.16 18.41 21.66
C GLN A 401 -29.33 18.42 20.13
N THR A 402 -29.92 19.51 19.59
CA THR A 402 -30.04 19.71 18.14
C THR A 402 -28.68 20.11 17.58
N GLU A 403 -28.25 19.45 16.50
CA GLU A 403 -26.95 19.72 15.87
C GLU A 403 -27.16 20.50 14.58
N LEU A 404 -26.50 21.64 14.43
CA LEU A 404 -26.46 22.39 13.17
C LEU A 404 -25.05 22.39 12.61
N TRP A 405 -24.92 21.91 11.38
CA TRP A 405 -23.71 22.01 10.58
C TRP A 405 -23.89 23.08 9.52
N ILE A 406 -22.90 23.95 9.38
CA ILE A 406 -22.88 24.99 8.36
C ILE A 406 -21.57 24.96 7.58
N ARG A 407 -21.65 25.18 6.27
CA ARG A 407 -20.47 25.44 5.43
C ARG A 407 -20.48 26.87 4.94
N VAL A 408 -19.41 27.59 5.24
CA VAL A 408 -19.26 29.00 4.94
C VAL A 408 -18.05 29.20 4.03
N ARG A 409 -18.21 30.06 3.02
CA ARG A 409 -17.15 30.45 2.08
C ARG A 409 -16.84 31.94 2.19
N SER A 410 -15.55 32.25 2.34
CA SER A 410 -14.99 33.60 2.23
C SER A 410 -13.87 33.59 1.18
N GLY A 411 -14.17 34.10 -0.02
CA GLY A 411 -13.24 34.02 -1.15
C GLY A 411 -12.90 32.58 -1.52
N ALA A 412 -11.63 32.20 -1.36
CA ALA A 412 -11.13 30.84 -1.63
C ALA A 412 -11.13 29.93 -0.39
N ILE A 413 -11.42 30.47 0.79
CA ILE A 413 -11.43 29.72 2.04
C ILE A 413 -12.84 29.21 2.28
N SER A 414 -12.99 27.90 2.44
CA SER A 414 -14.22 27.25 2.84
C SER A 414 -13.98 26.59 4.19
N GLN A 415 -14.85 26.85 5.16
CA GLN A 415 -14.78 26.25 6.49
C GLN A 415 -16.13 25.67 6.89
N VAL A 416 -16.10 24.63 7.73
CA VAL A 416 -17.28 23.97 8.28
C VAL A 416 -17.32 24.24 9.78
N PHE A 417 -18.48 24.66 10.26
CA PHE A 417 -18.75 24.85 11.67
C PHE A 417 -19.89 23.94 12.13
N ARG A 418 -19.84 23.57 13.40
CA ARG A 418 -20.85 22.79 14.10
C ARG A 418 -21.27 23.53 15.36
N ILE A 419 -22.55 23.47 15.69
CA ILE A 419 -23.06 23.94 16.98
C ILE A 419 -24.08 22.93 17.51
N GLU A 420 -24.05 22.70 18.82
CA GLU A 420 -25.09 22.01 19.57
C GLU A 420 -25.89 23.04 20.35
N PHE A 421 -27.21 23.05 20.15
CA PHE A 421 -28.12 23.95 20.86
C PHE A 421 -29.53 23.36 20.83
N ASP A 422 -30.47 23.93 21.58
CA ASP A 422 -31.88 23.50 21.54
C ASP A 422 -32.79 24.64 21.06
N PRO A 423 -33.15 24.67 19.76
CA PRO A 423 -34.12 25.63 19.23
C PRO A 423 -35.57 25.31 19.59
N PHE A 424 -35.85 24.10 20.09
CA PHE A 424 -37.21 23.63 20.34
C PHE A 424 -37.54 23.53 21.82
N ASP A 425 -38.78 23.87 22.17
CA ASP A 425 -39.31 23.74 23.53
C ASP A 425 -39.73 22.28 23.79
N TRP A 426 -38.74 21.43 24.11
CA TRP A 426 -38.92 20.00 24.38
C TRP A 426 -39.53 19.69 25.76
N GLY A 427 -39.55 20.65 26.70
CA GLY A 427 -40.03 20.44 28.07
C GLY A 427 -39.06 19.69 28.98
N HIS A 428 -37.75 19.72 28.67
CA HIS A 428 -36.68 19.18 29.51
C HIS A 428 -36.11 20.26 30.44
N LYS A 429 -36.31 20.08 31.76
CA LYS A 429 -36.02 21.04 32.85
C LYS A 429 -34.58 21.60 32.98
N HIS A 430 -33.60 21.13 32.22
CA HIS A 430 -32.18 21.48 32.42
C HIS A 430 -31.62 22.59 31.51
N HIS A 431 -32.25 22.87 30.35
CA HIS A 431 -31.76 23.84 29.35
C HIS A 431 -32.86 24.78 28.82
N GLU A 432 -33.91 25.01 29.62
CA GLU A 432 -35.14 25.72 29.21
C GLU A 432 -35.05 27.25 29.16
N THR A 433 -33.98 27.88 29.64
CA THR A 433 -33.90 29.35 29.65
C THR A 433 -33.41 29.92 28.32
N THR A 434 -34.12 30.91 27.78
CA THR A 434 -33.77 31.64 26.55
C THR A 434 -32.32 32.16 26.59
N ASP A 435 -31.86 32.58 27.77
CA ASP A 435 -30.50 33.08 28.02
C ASP A 435 -29.41 32.01 27.95
N ALA A 436 -29.75 30.74 28.18
CA ALA A 436 -28.79 29.63 28.03
C ALA A 436 -28.59 29.33 26.55
N THR A 437 -29.68 29.17 25.80
CA THR A 437 -29.60 28.93 24.35
C THR A 437 -28.99 30.10 23.58
N MET A 438 -29.18 31.34 24.05
CA MET A 438 -28.49 32.50 23.48
C MET A 438 -26.99 32.43 23.71
N ARG A 439 -26.54 32.03 24.91
CA ARG A 439 -25.11 31.80 25.20
C ARG A 439 -24.55 30.64 24.38
N ASP A 440 -25.29 29.53 24.27
CA ASP A 440 -24.90 28.39 23.44
C ASP A 440 -24.75 28.82 21.97
N TRP A 441 -25.63 29.71 21.47
CA TRP A 441 -25.55 30.24 20.11
C TRP A 441 -24.39 31.23 19.90
N GLU A 442 -24.00 32.00 20.90
CA GLU A 442 -22.89 32.96 20.78
C GLU A 442 -21.52 32.29 20.95
N GLU A 443 -21.39 31.35 21.89
CA GLU A 443 -20.10 30.77 22.32
C GLU A 443 -19.96 29.27 22.00
N GLY A 444 -21.04 28.56 21.64
CA GLY A 444 -21.02 27.10 21.44
C GLY A 444 -20.54 26.62 20.06
N TRP A 445 -19.95 27.50 19.25
CA TRP A 445 -19.46 27.14 17.91
C TRP A 445 -18.17 26.35 17.96
N VAL A 446 -18.12 25.27 17.18
CA VAL A 446 -16.97 24.38 17.01
C VAL A 446 -16.55 24.41 15.54
N THR A 447 -15.24 24.42 15.29
CA THR A 447 -14.67 24.47 13.94
C THR A 447 -14.13 23.11 13.51
N VAL A 448 -14.26 22.79 12.22
CA VAL A 448 -13.56 21.66 11.60
C VAL A 448 -12.24 22.13 10.99
N THR A 449 -11.14 21.48 11.35
CA THR A 449 -9.84 21.72 10.72
C THR A 449 -9.82 21.13 9.31
N PRO A 450 -9.35 21.87 8.28
CA PRO A 450 -9.28 21.38 6.89
C PRO A 450 -8.24 20.27 6.64
N GLY A 451 -7.64 19.70 7.70
CA GLY A 451 -6.71 18.58 7.65
C GLY A 451 -5.26 18.93 7.26
N ARG A 452 -4.37 17.94 7.38
CA ARG A 452 -2.91 18.03 7.12
C ARG A 452 -2.52 17.97 5.63
N GLN A 453 -3.50 17.96 4.71
CA GLN A 453 -3.26 17.98 3.26
C GLN A 453 -3.48 19.36 2.61
N THR A 454 -3.79 20.38 3.41
CA THR A 454 -3.90 21.74 2.93
C THR A 454 -2.54 22.24 2.43
N VAL A 455 -2.57 23.17 1.48
CA VAL A 455 -1.35 23.78 0.94
C VAL A 455 -0.55 24.47 2.05
N GLU A 456 -1.23 25.12 2.99
CA GLU A 456 -0.60 25.83 4.11
C GLU A 456 0.23 24.89 4.99
N PHE A 457 -0.31 23.72 5.34
CA PHE A 457 0.42 22.71 6.11
C PHE A 457 1.50 22.01 5.27
N LEU A 458 1.28 21.79 3.97
CA LEU A 458 2.30 21.20 3.11
C LEU A 458 3.50 22.12 2.89
N ASP A 459 3.30 23.44 2.91
CA ASP A 459 4.37 24.43 2.81
C ASP A 459 5.27 24.44 4.06
N THR A 460 4.76 24.12 5.26
CA THR A 460 5.60 23.96 6.48
C THR A 460 6.44 22.68 6.45
N LEU A 461 5.93 21.63 5.81
CA LEU A 461 6.63 20.35 5.64
C LEU A 461 7.61 20.32 4.46
N ALA A 462 7.58 21.32 3.58
CA ALA A 462 8.42 21.35 2.39
C ALA A 462 9.91 21.48 2.79
N PRO A 463 10.83 20.73 2.15
CA PRO A 463 12.25 20.82 2.45
C PRO A 463 12.79 22.25 2.26
N SER A 464 13.34 22.83 3.34
CA SER A 464 13.85 24.22 3.36
C SER A 464 15.32 24.34 2.94
N GLU A 465 15.74 25.53 2.52
CA GLU A 465 17.11 25.83 2.06
C GLU A 465 18.18 25.66 3.17
N ALA A 466 17.78 25.77 4.44
CA ALA A 466 18.62 25.57 5.62
C ALA A 466 19.17 24.12 5.75
N VAL A 467 18.47 23.11 5.20
CA VAL A 467 18.89 21.70 5.19
C VAL A 467 20.26 21.50 4.49
N LEU A 468 20.67 22.47 3.67
CA LEU A 468 21.79 22.36 2.72
C LEU A 468 23.16 22.76 3.28
N LYS A 469 23.22 23.47 4.41
CA LYS A 469 24.49 24.00 4.97
C LYS A 469 25.17 23.05 5.95
N GLY A 470 24.43 22.10 6.52
CA GLY A 470 24.95 21.04 7.39
C GLY A 470 25.66 19.93 6.59
N SER A 471 26.80 20.23 5.99
CA SER A 471 27.59 19.27 5.23
C SER A 471 28.38 18.32 6.15
N ASN A 472 27.73 17.25 6.63
CA ASN A 472 28.40 16.04 7.09
C ASN A 472 28.17 14.91 6.07
N LEU A 473 29.15 14.01 5.89
CA LEU A 473 29.27 13.00 4.82
C LEU A 473 28.15 11.92 4.76
N GLN A 474 27.10 12.02 5.58
CA GLN A 474 25.96 11.09 5.64
C GLN A 474 24.62 11.75 5.22
N THR A 475 24.66 12.87 4.51
CA THR A 475 23.43 13.53 4.05
C THR A 475 22.74 12.73 2.94
N PRO A 476 21.43 12.42 3.04
CA PRO A 476 20.68 11.95 1.88
C PRO A 476 20.74 13.02 0.79
N SER A 477 20.73 12.60 -0.47
CA SER A 477 20.71 13.55 -1.57
C SER A 477 19.49 14.45 -1.42
N VAL A 478 19.65 15.76 -1.64
CA VAL A 478 18.54 16.73 -1.73
C VAL A 478 17.41 16.20 -2.64
N VAL A 479 17.79 15.46 -3.68
CA VAL A 479 16.88 14.78 -4.60
C VAL A 479 16.01 13.74 -3.89
N ASP A 480 16.56 12.94 -2.98
CA ASP A 480 15.81 11.91 -2.27
C ASP A 480 14.84 12.47 -1.24
N GLU A 481 15.17 13.58 -0.56
CA GLU A 481 14.27 14.26 0.36
C GLU A 481 13.05 14.87 -0.37
N TRP A 482 13.29 15.61 -1.46
CA TRP A 482 12.21 16.15 -2.29
C TRP A 482 11.36 15.06 -2.92
N LEU A 483 11.97 13.97 -3.40
CA LEU A 483 11.22 12.83 -3.95
C LEU A 483 10.44 12.10 -2.86
N GLY A 484 10.98 11.97 -1.65
CA GLY A 484 10.27 11.42 -0.49
C GLY A 484 9.07 12.28 -0.09
N PHE A 485 9.21 13.60 -0.15
CA PHE A 485 8.13 14.55 0.10
C PHE A 485 7.04 14.50 -0.98
N LEU A 486 7.41 14.51 -2.27
CA LEU A 486 6.47 14.54 -3.40
C LEU A 486 5.77 13.19 -3.63
N LEU A 487 6.46 12.08 -3.38
CA LEU A 487 5.91 10.72 -3.57
C LEU A 487 5.40 10.10 -2.27
N TYR A 488 5.19 10.91 -1.23
CA TYR A 488 4.54 10.46 -0.01
C TYR A 488 3.15 9.89 -0.35
N PRO A 489 2.83 8.64 0.05
CA PRO A 489 1.57 7.99 -0.30
C PRO A 489 0.35 8.82 0.06
N GLY A 490 -0.56 9.01 -0.90
CA GLY A 490 -1.81 9.74 -0.66
C GLY A 490 -1.68 11.26 -0.55
N ARG A 491 -0.47 11.85 -0.65
CA ARG A 491 -0.31 13.31 -0.61
C ARG A 491 -0.68 13.99 -1.93
N PHE A 492 -0.06 13.55 -3.02
CA PHE A 492 -0.36 14.04 -4.38
C PHE A 492 -0.73 12.86 -5.27
N THR A 493 -1.65 13.09 -6.21
CA THR A 493 -2.01 12.05 -7.18
C THR A 493 -1.00 12.00 -8.32
N ILE A 494 -0.87 10.82 -8.92
CA ILE A 494 0.04 10.59 -10.05
C ILE A 494 -0.29 11.53 -11.23
N PRO A 495 -1.56 11.77 -11.62
CA PRO A 495 -1.91 12.76 -12.64
C PRO A 495 -1.40 14.18 -12.32
N THR A 496 -1.48 14.63 -11.07
CA THR A 496 -0.96 15.95 -10.68
C THR A 496 0.55 16.05 -10.90
N LEU A 497 1.32 15.05 -10.49
CA LEU A 497 2.78 15.05 -10.69
C LEU A 497 3.18 14.95 -12.17
N GLU A 498 2.47 14.16 -12.98
CA GLU A 498 2.71 14.04 -14.42
C GLU A 498 2.44 15.36 -15.16
N THR A 499 1.33 16.03 -14.84
CA THR A 499 0.96 17.31 -15.44
C THR A 499 1.95 18.42 -15.05
N ALA A 500 2.34 18.50 -13.78
CA ALA A 500 3.38 19.42 -13.31
C ALA A 500 4.71 19.19 -14.05
N LEU A 501 5.10 17.92 -14.26
CA LEU A 501 6.31 17.57 -15.00
C LEU A 501 6.23 17.96 -16.47
N GLN A 502 5.06 17.87 -17.09
CA GLN A 502 4.87 18.35 -18.44
C GLN A 502 4.93 19.86 -18.55
N VAL A 503 4.24 20.59 -17.68
CA VAL A 503 4.26 22.06 -17.64
C VAL A 503 5.69 22.54 -17.41
N TYR A 504 6.43 21.89 -16.50
CA TYR A 504 7.85 22.16 -16.25
C TYR A 504 8.71 21.90 -17.50
N ASN A 505 8.56 20.75 -18.17
CA ASN A 505 9.32 20.46 -19.39
C ASN A 505 8.99 21.43 -20.54
N LYS A 506 7.73 21.88 -20.66
CA LYS A 506 7.31 22.91 -21.63
C LYS A 506 7.95 24.26 -21.30
N ALA A 507 7.96 24.67 -20.03
CA ALA A 507 8.61 25.90 -19.59
C ALA A 507 10.12 25.89 -19.90
N VAL A 508 10.77 24.74 -19.76
CA VAL A 508 12.21 24.58 -20.05
C VAL A 508 12.49 24.18 -21.52
N LYS A 509 11.46 24.14 -22.38
CA LYS A 509 11.56 23.80 -23.82
C LYS A 509 12.24 22.45 -24.09
N ARG A 510 12.02 21.45 -23.24
CA ARG A 510 12.57 20.11 -23.39
C ARG A 510 11.59 19.18 -24.11
N THR A 511 12.08 18.48 -25.13
CA THR A 511 11.33 17.40 -25.77
C THR A 511 11.66 16.06 -25.09
N VAL A 512 10.62 15.36 -24.63
CA VAL A 512 10.77 14.04 -23.99
C VAL A 512 10.72 12.97 -25.07
N SER A 513 11.73 12.08 -25.10
CA SER A 513 11.75 10.92 -25.99
C SER A 513 10.76 9.85 -25.52
N SER A 514 10.17 9.07 -26.45
CA SER A 514 9.29 7.95 -26.13
C SER A 514 9.93 6.91 -25.20
N ALA A 515 11.26 6.73 -25.27
CA ALA A 515 12.00 5.85 -24.37
C ALA A 515 12.04 6.37 -22.92
N ALA A 516 12.03 7.70 -22.73
CA ALA A 516 12.03 8.34 -21.41
C ALA A 516 10.65 8.36 -20.75
N LEU A 517 9.58 7.97 -21.45
CA LEU A 517 8.26 7.74 -20.85
C LEU A 517 8.15 6.36 -20.17
N LYS A 518 9.03 5.42 -20.52
CA LYS A 518 9.08 4.07 -19.94
C LYS A 518 9.82 4.01 -18.60
N THR A 519 10.57 5.04 -18.24
CA THR A 519 11.22 5.13 -16.92
C THR A 519 10.17 5.49 -15.85
N PRO A 520 10.31 4.98 -14.61
CA PRO A 520 9.37 5.28 -13.54
C PRO A 520 9.34 6.78 -13.23
N LEU A 521 8.19 7.28 -12.76
CA LEU A 521 7.96 8.70 -12.47
C LEU A 521 9.07 9.32 -11.60
N LYS A 522 9.52 8.62 -10.54
CA LYS A 522 10.65 9.04 -9.68
C LYS A 522 11.89 9.40 -10.51
N GLY A 523 12.29 8.50 -11.42
CA GLY A 523 13.46 8.70 -12.28
C GLY A 523 13.25 9.80 -13.32
N ARG A 524 12.02 9.96 -13.82
CA ARG A 524 11.67 11.02 -14.78
C ARG A 524 11.76 12.40 -14.15
N ILE A 525 11.18 12.60 -12.96
CA ILE A 525 11.27 13.87 -12.21
C ILE A 525 12.73 14.21 -11.90
N ALA A 526 13.48 13.25 -11.34
CA ALA A 526 14.90 13.45 -11.02
C ALA A 526 15.73 13.80 -12.27
N SER A 527 15.50 13.13 -13.40
CA SER A 527 16.19 13.38 -14.66
C SER A 527 15.78 14.69 -15.35
N ALA A 528 14.55 15.16 -15.13
CA ALA A 528 14.04 16.41 -15.66
C ALA A 528 14.72 17.59 -14.97
N ILE A 529 14.73 17.56 -13.64
CA ILE A 529 15.28 18.63 -12.81
C ILE A 529 16.81 18.65 -12.89
N SER A 530 17.47 17.49 -12.78
CA SER A 530 18.95 17.42 -12.83
C SER A 530 19.55 17.87 -14.17
N ALA A 531 18.86 17.66 -15.29
CA ALA A 531 19.33 18.11 -16.60
C ALA A 531 19.29 19.64 -16.78
N ASN A 532 18.43 20.31 -16.01
CA ASN A 532 18.26 21.76 -16.08
C ASN A 532 19.20 22.50 -15.13
N ILE A 533 19.94 21.78 -14.30
CA ILE A 533 21.01 22.37 -13.48
C ILE A 533 22.19 22.64 -14.43
N PRO A 534 22.53 23.91 -14.73
CA PRO A 534 23.69 24.21 -15.55
C PRO A 534 24.95 23.69 -14.85
N ARG A 535 25.87 23.05 -15.60
CA ARG A 535 27.21 22.69 -15.11
C ARG A 535 28.01 23.97 -14.85
N SER A 536 27.79 24.62 -13.70
CA SER A 536 28.50 25.84 -13.28
C SER A 536 29.49 25.53 -12.15
N ARG A 537 30.43 26.45 -11.94
CA ARG A 537 31.57 26.38 -11.01
C ARG A 537 31.16 25.98 -9.58
N PRO A 538 32.04 25.34 -8.79
CA PRO A 538 31.74 24.97 -7.42
C PRO A 538 31.43 26.23 -6.59
N GLY A 539 30.20 26.34 -6.08
CA GLY A 539 29.78 27.44 -5.20
C GLY A 539 28.45 28.15 -5.50
N GLU A 540 27.66 27.77 -6.52
CA GLU A 540 26.32 28.37 -6.77
C GLU A 540 25.16 27.41 -6.43
N GLU A 541 24.33 27.81 -5.46
CA GLU A 541 23.11 27.15 -4.95
C GLU A 541 21.96 27.18 -5.98
N ARG A 542 22.02 26.32 -7.01
CA ARG A 542 20.96 26.21 -8.05
C ARG A 542 20.09 24.95 -8.08
N PRO A 543 20.37 23.82 -7.39
CA PRO A 543 19.49 22.66 -7.50
C PRO A 543 18.14 22.91 -6.81
N VAL A 544 18.13 23.60 -5.67
CA VAL A 544 16.93 23.74 -4.81
C VAL A 544 15.90 24.68 -5.38
N SER A 545 16.32 25.79 -6.00
CA SER A 545 15.39 26.70 -6.68
C SER A 545 14.61 26.01 -7.81
N GLN A 546 15.20 25.03 -8.49
CA GLN A 546 14.50 24.23 -9.50
C GLN A 546 13.46 23.29 -8.88
N TRP A 547 13.78 22.65 -7.73
CA TRP A 547 12.83 21.83 -6.98
C TRP A 547 11.67 22.67 -6.41
N GLN A 548 11.95 23.85 -5.87
CA GLN A 548 10.93 24.79 -5.40
C GLN A 548 10.04 25.30 -6.54
N THR A 549 10.62 25.57 -7.72
CA THR A 549 9.84 25.94 -8.92
C THR A 549 8.91 24.80 -9.34
N PHE A 550 9.40 23.56 -9.34
CA PHE A 550 8.58 22.39 -9.62
C PHE A 550 7.48 22.20 -8.56
N TYR A 551 7.81 22.34 -7.28
CA TYR A 551 6.85 22.28 -6.19
C TYR A 551 5.79 23.38 -6.30
N GLY A 552 6.15 24.61 -6.70
CA GLY A 552 5.19 25.69 -6.95
C GLY A 552 4.12 25.30 -7.98
N LEU A 553 4.49 24.60 -9.06
CA LEU A 553 3.54 24.07 -10.04
C LEU A 553 2.62 22.99 -9.44
N VAL A 554 3.20 22.06 -8.67
CA VAL A 554 2.43 21.01 -7.96
C VAL A 554 1.45 21.64 -6.97
N ARG A 555 1.90 22.65 -6.22
CA ARG A 555 1.12 23.40 -5.23
C ARG A 555 -0.07 24.09 -5.87
N ASP A 556 0.14 24.78 -6.99
CA ASP A 556 -0.93 25.51 -7.69
C ASP A 556 -2.00 24.55 -8.24
N LEU A 557 -1.59 23.39 -8.76
CA LEU A 557 -2.52 22.33 -9.18
C LEU A 557 -3.26 21.72 -7.99
N HIS A 558 -2.56 21.44 -6.89
CA HIS A 558 -3.15 20.90 -5.67
C HIS A 558 -4.16 21.86 -5.03
N LYS A 559 -3.89 23.17 -5.07
CA LYS A 559 -4.85 24.20 -4.63
C LYS A 559 -6.17 24.12 -5.40
N ARG A 560 -6.12 23.88 -6.72
CA ARG A 560 -7.34 23.72 -7.55
C ARG A 560 -8.10 22.44 -7.24
N ARG A 561 -7.40 21.36 -6.85
CA ARG A 561 -7.99 20.07 -6.40
C ARG A 561 -8.70 20.19 -5.04
N GLY A 562 -8.21 21.10 -4.20
CA GLY A 562 -8.72 21.35 -2.85
C GLY A 562 -9.91 22.31 -2.77
N ASP A 563 -10.43 22.79 -3.91
CA ASP A 563 -11.58 23.68 -3.92
C ASP A 563 -12.85 22.92 -3.51
N ALA A 564 -13.50 23.36 -2.43
CA ALA A 564 -14.64 22.67 -1.84
C ALA A 564 -15.89 22.84 -2.72
N LEU A 565 -16.54 21.75 -3.10
CA LEU A 565 -17.73 21.77 -3.93
C LEU A 565 -19.00 21.68 -3.09
N SER A 566 -19.13 20.68 -2.22
CA SER A 566 -20.33 20.44 -1.40
C SER A 566 -20.01 19.90 -0.01
N PHE A 567 -20.98 20.06 0.88
CA PHE A 567 -21.09 19.43 2.19
C PHE A 567 -22.35 18.55 2.20
N ALA A 568 -22.19 17.29 2.57
CA ALA A 568 -23.28 16.33 2.67
C ALA A 568 -23.15 15.56 3.98
N VAL A 569 -24.26 15.30 4.66
CA VAL A 569 -24.26 14.51 5.91
C VAL A 569 -25.13 13.29 5.69
N ASP A 570 -24.62 12.13 6.10
CA ASP A 570 -25.39 10.91 6.06
C ASP A 570 -26.54 10.97 7.09
N PRO A 571 -27.81 10.83 6.68
CA PRO A 571 -28.95 10.87 7.61
C PRO A 571 -28.96 9.77 8.67
N TRP A 572 -28.40 8.58 8.37
CA TRP A 572 -28.41 7.44 9.29
C TRP A 572 -27.10 7.37 10.07
N ASP A 573 -25.97 7.37 9.36
CA ASP A 573 -24.62 7.23 9.96
C ASP A 573 -24.17 8.49 10.69
N GLN A 574 -24.79 9.64 10.38
CA GLN A 574 -24.43 10.96 10.90
C GLN A 574 -22.97 11.33 10.61
N LEU A 575 -22.37 10.73 9.58
CA LEU A 575 -21.03 11.05 9.13
C LEU A 575 -21.09 12.25 8.17
N PRO A 576 -20.43 13.38 8.49
CA PRO A 576 -20.34 14.51 7.58
C PRO A 576 -19.25 14.27 6.53
N TRP A 577 -19.53 14.68 5.31
CA TRP A 577 -18.63 14.62 4.16
C TRP A 577 -18.45 15.99 3.55
N VAL A 578 -17.18 16.35 3.32
CA VAL A 578 -16.81 17.47 2.46
C VAL A 578 -16.30 16.90 1.14
N VAL A 579 -16.87 17.36 0.03
CA VAL A 579 -16.46 16.98 -1.32
C VAL A 579 -15.74 18.15 -1.93
N THR A 580 -14.50 17.96 -2.38
CA THR A 580 -13.74 18.94 -3.17
C THR A 580 -13.73 18.53 -4.64
N SER A 581 -13.11 19.35 -5.49
CA SER A 581 -13.06 19.08 -6.94
C SER A 581 -12.41 17.74 -7.30
N ASP A 582 -11.43 17.26 -6.52
CA ASP A 582 -10.75 15.97 -6.75
C ASP A 582 -10.51 15.12 -5.50
N MET A 583 -11.11 15.46 -4.36
CA MET A 583 -11.00 14.70 -3.11
C MET A 583 -12.36 14.55 -2.45
N ALA A 584 -12.51 13.49 -1.66
CA ALA A 584 -13.63 13.31 -0.74
C ALA A 584 -13.07 13.16 0.67
N SER A 585 -13.64 13.89 1.63
CA SER A 585 -13.16 13.87 3.00
C SER A 585 -14.30 13.59 3.99
N PRO A 586 -14.31 12.40 4.62
CA PRO A 586 -15.10 12.19 5.82
C PRO A 586 -14.51 12.99 6.98
N ILE A 587 -15.39 13.60 7.77
CA ILE A 587 -15.03 14.37 8.96
C ILE A 587 -14.99 13.42 10.16
N ARG A 588 -13.85 13.36 10.86
CA ARG A 588 -13.65 12.56 12.08
C ARG A 588 -13.41 13.46 13.30
N THR A 589 -13.55 12.92 14.50
CA THR A 589 -13.17 13.64 15.73
C THR A 589 -11.65 13.69 15.89
N CYS A 590 -11.15 14.76 16.50
CA CYS A 590 -9.75 14.89 16.85
C CYS A 590 -9.37 13.95 18.01
N THR A 591 -8.14 13.46 18.03
CA THR A 591 -7.55 12.80 19.22
C THR A 591 -7.22 13.82 20.31
N GLU A 592 -7.04 13.37 21.55
CA GLU A 592 -6.64 14.25 22.67
C GLU A 592 -5.38 15.06 22.35
N LEU A 593 -4.38 14.44 21.73
CA LEU A 593 -3.15 15.12 21.31
C LEU A 593 -3.38 16.12 20.16
N GLU A 594 -4.26 15.79 19.20
CA GLU A 594 -4.68 16.73 18.15
C GLU A 594 -5.40 17.94 18.75
N LEU A 595 -6.26 17.74 19.75
CA LEU A 595 -6.95 18.82 20.46
C LEU A 595 -5.94 19.76 21.14
N CYS A 596 -4.94 19.22 21.83
CA CYS A 596 -3.88 20.02 22.44
C CYS A 596 -3.06 20.79 21.39
N GLN A 597 -2.71 20.17 20.26
CA GLN A 597 -1.90 20.80 19.21
C GLN A 597 -2.67 21.88 18.45
N LEU A 598 -3.93 21.65 18.10
CA LEU A 598 -4.73 22.56 17.27
C LEU A 598 -5.26 23.77 18.07
N ASN A 599 -5.56 23.58 19.36
CA ASN A 599 -6.17 24.61 20.20
C ASN A 599 -5.17 25.45 21.01
N ARG A 600 -3.86 25.38 20.70
CA ARG A 600 -2.78 26.12 21.40
C ARG A 600 -3.06 27.61 21.62
N SER A 601 -3.63 28.27 20.63
CA SER A 601 -3.90 29.72 20.67
C SER A 601 -5.16 30.12 21.46
N ILE A 602 -6.01 29.15 21.79
CA ILE A 602 -7.30 29.35 22.47
C ILE A 602 -7.12 29.15 23.98
N THR A 603 -6.31 28.18 24.39
CA THR A 603 -6.01 27.87 25.80
C THR A 603 -5.26 28.98 26.55
N GLU A 604 -4.67 29.97 25.86
CA GLU A 604 -4.13 31.19 26.49
C GLU A 604 -5.19 32.14 27.06
N LYS A 605 -6.43 32.07 26.55
CA LYS A 605 -7.43 33.14 26.74
C LYS A 605 -8.69 32.68 27.45
N VAL A 606 -8.94 31.37 27.53
CA VAL A 606 -10.16 30.81 28.11
C VAL A 606 -9.87 30.34 29.55
N ALA A 607 -10.68 30.83 30.50
CA ALA A 607 -10.52 30.56 31.93
C ALA A 607 -10.91 29.12 32.34
N ASP A 608 -11.67 28.40 31.50
CA ASP A 608 -12.17 27.06 31.79
C ASP A 608 -11.78 26.06 30.67
N PRO A 609 -10.77 25.19 30.87
CA PRO A 609 -10.39 24.13 29.93
C PRO A 609 -11.33 22.90 29.98
N GLU A 610 -12.44 22.96 30.73
CA GLU A 610 -13.38 21.84 30.94
C GLU A 610 -14.15 21.41 29.69
N VAL A 611 -14.23 22.26 28.65
CA VAL A 611 -14.96 21.96 27.41
C VAL A 611 -14.13 21.14 26.41
N ILE A 612 -12.80 21.15 26.53
CA ILE A 612 -11.90 20.52 25.53
C ILE A 612 -11.50 19.09 25.94
N LEU A 613 -11.49 18.79 27.24
CA LEU A 613 -11.23 17.47 27.80
C LEU A 613 -12.48 17.08 28.58
N SER A 614 -13.36 16.30 27.96
CA SER A 614 -14.61 15.83 28.54
C SER A 614 -14.37 14.85 29.70
N ASP A 615 -13.87 15.34 30.82
CA ASP A 615 -13.91 14.67 32.12
C ASP A 615 -13.71 15.71 33.25
N PRO A 616 -14.79 16.20 33.90
CA PRO A 616 -14.71 17.19 34.99
C PRO A 616 -14.08 16.64 36.28
N ASP A 617 -13.78 15.34 36.34
CA ASP A 617 -13.20 14.68 37.52
C ASP A 617 -11.65 14.70 37.56
N LYS A 618 -10.97 15.25 36.55
CA LYS A 618 -9.48 15.28 36.48
C LYS A 618 -8.94 16.71 36.23
N ASN A 619 -8.71 17.46 37.30
CA ASN A 619 -7.98 18.74 37.30
C ASN A 619 -6.57 18.66 36.64
N ASP A 620 -6.05 17.45 36.46
CA ASP A 620 -4.72 17.13 35.94
C ASP A 620 -4.56 17.26 34.41
N GLY A 621 -5.67 17.32 33.63
CA GLY A 621 -5.60 17.45 32.17
C GLY A 621 -4.96 18.78 31.70
N SER A 622 -5.05 19.82 32.54
CA SER A 622 -4.44 21.13 32.30
C SER A 622 -2.91 21.06 32.24
N GLN A 623 -2.27 20.29 33.12
CA GLN A 623 -0.82 20.18 33.22
C GLN A 623 -0.22 19.47 32.01
N ILE A 624 -0.89 18.42 31.51
CA ILE A 624 -0.47 17.67 30.31
C ILE A 624 -0.49 18.57 29.07
N GLY A 625 -1.58 19.34 28.90
CA GLY A 625 -1.70 20.28 27.78
C GLY A 625 -0.62 21.36 27.81
N ILE A 626 -0.25 21.85 29.00
CA ILE A 626 0.81 22.84 29.18
C ILE A 626 2.18 22.24 28.87
N LEU A 627 2.48 21.03 29.36
CA LEU A 627 3.75 20.35 29.06
C LEU A 627 3.93 20.11 27.55
N LEU A 628 2.91 19.59 26.87
CA LEU A 628 2.94 19.37 25.42
C LEU A 628 3.14 20.66 24.62
N ARG A 629 2.50 21.73 25.09
CA ARG A 629 2.65 23.04 24.48
C ARG A 629 4.08 23.54 24.67
N LEU A 630 4.61 23.52 25.88
CA LEU A 630 5.98 23.95 26.17
C LEU A 630 6.99 23.15 25.35
N ALA A 631 6.80 21.83 25.26
CA ALA A 631 7.65 20.95 24.48
C ALA A 631 7.71 21.33 23.01
N SER A 632 6.54 21.62 22.43
CA SER A 632 6.48 22.01 21.03
C SER A 632 6.95 23.44 20.79
N ASP A 633 6.59 24.38 21.66
CA ASP A 633 7.01 25.78 21.56
C ASP A 633 8.54 25.88 21.67
N PHE A 634 9.15 25.17 22.63
CA PHE A 634 10.60 25.04 22.78
C PHE A 634 11.25 24.48 21.51
N ARG A 635 10.82 23.31 21.01
CA ARG A 635 11.42 22.73 19.80
C ARG A 635 11.24 23.64 18.57
N SER A 636 10.10 24.32 18.47
CA SER A 636 9.80 25.22 17.35
C SER A 636 10.58 26.54 17.41
N GLY A 637 10.97 26.99 18.61
CA GLY A 637 11.86 28.15 18.81
C GLY A 637 13.30 27.88 18.35
N LEU A 638 13.75 26.63 18.42
CA LEU A 638 15.07 26.22 17.95
C LEU A 638 15.21 26.32 16.41
N SER A 639 16.43 26.59 15.96
CA SER A 639 16.74 26.80 14.54
C SER A 639 16.30 25.62 13.65
N PRO A 640 15.84 25.86 12.40
CA PRO A 640 15.40 24.78 11.53
C PRO A 640 16.54 23.81 11.16
N GLU A 641 17.79 24.31 11.13
CA GLU A 641 18.98 23.47 10.93
C GLU A 641 19.15 22.47 12.09
N PHE A 642 18.94 22.95 13.33
CA PHE A 642 18.98 22.12 14.51
C PHE A 642 17.92 21.02 14.48
N GLN A 643 16.66 21.33 14.15
CA GLN A 643 15.58 20.33 14.13
C GLN A 643 15.87 19.15 13.18
N ILE A 644 16.52 19.43 12.05
CA ILE A 644 16.92 18.39 11.08
C ILE A 644 18.07 17.55 11.63
N VAL A 645 19.09 18.20 12.21
CA VAL A 645 20.23 17.50 12.83
C VAL A 645 19.75 16.65 14.00
N PHE A 646 18.89 17.20 14.85
CA PHE A 646 18.26 16.54 15.99
C PHE A 646 17.52 15.28 15.55
N LYS A 647 16.56 15.41 14.61
CA LYS A 647 15.81 14.26 14.10
C LYS A 647 16.74 13.19 13.51
N ARG A 648 17.77 13.58 12.75
CA ARG A 648 18.74 12.63 12.18
C ARG A 648 19.62 11.96 13.24
N ALA A 649 20.06 12.70 14.25
CA ALA A 649 20.86 12.16 15.34
C ALA A 649 20.06 11.11 16.11
N VAL A 650 18.80 11.42 16.43
CA VAL A 650 17.86 10.49 17.05
C VAL A 650 17.63 9.26 16.16
N LEU A 651 17.37 9.43 14.87
CA LEU A 651 17.21 8.31 13.93
C LEU A 651 18.44 7.40 13.83
N ALA A 652 19.64 7.99 13.88
CA ALA A 652 20.88 7.22 13.87
C ALA A 652 21.06 6.46 15.19
N ASP A 653 20.73 7.09 16.31
CA ASP A 653 20.78 6.46 17.63
C ASP A 653 19.80 5.29 17.76
N LEU A 654 18.59 5.41 17.17
CA LEU A 654 17.61 4.33 17.11
C LEU A 654 18.09 3.09 16.31
N GLN A 655 19.04 3.27 15.38
CA GLN A 655 19.56 2.21 14.52
C GLN A 655 20.79 1.51 15.11
N ASP A 656 21.52 2.16 16.02
CA ASP A 656 22.69 1.58 16.67
C ASP A 656 22.27 0.74 17.88
N GLU A 657 22.63 -0.56 17.89
CA GLU A 657 22.55 -1.38 19.11
C GLU A 657 23.63 -0.87 20.09
N SER A 658 23.27 0.12 20.90
CA SER A 658 24.19 0.81 21.81
C SER A 658 24.68 -0.13 22.91
N ILE A 659 26.00 -0.31 22.98
CA ILE A 659 26.70 -1.06 24.04
C ILE A 659 26.95 -0.11 25.26
N LEU A 660 26.57 1.16 25.13
CA LEU A 660 26.80 2.24 26.09
C LEU A 660 25.75 2.22 27.21
N SER A 661 26.11 2.75 28.39
CA SER A 661 25.14 2.96 29.47
C SER A 661 24.13 4.05 29.10
N VAL A 662 22.94 4.05 29.70
CA VAL A 662 21.87 5.00 29.37
C VAL A 662 22.32 6.46 29.60
N SER A 663 23.06 6.73 30.68
CA SER A 663 23.62 8.06 30.95
C SER A 663 24.68 8.47 29.92
N ASP A 664 25.54 7.54 29.49
CA ASP A 664 26.51 7.80 28.41
C ASP A 664 25.82 8.03 27.05
N GLN A 665 24.65 7.42 26.81
CA GLN A 665 23.85 7.63 25.60
C GLN A 665 23.28 9.05 25.57
N ILE A 666 22.71 9.52 26.68
CA ILE A 666 22.22 10.91 26.81
C ILE A 666 23.36 11.88 26.53
N HIS A 667 24.51 11.68 27.17
CA HIS A 667 25.66 12.56 26.99
C HIS A 667 26.18 12.56 25.54
N ASN A 668 26.30 11.40 24.91
CA ASN A 668 26.72 11.29 23.50
C ASN A 668 25.71 11.96 22.55
N LEU A 669 24.41 11.79 22.81
CA LEU A 669 23.36 12.42 22.03
C LEU A 669 23.40 13.94 22.20
N GLN A 670 23.58 14.46 23.42
CA GLN A 670 23.77 15.88 23.71
C GLN A 670 25.02 16.45 23.01
N GLU A 671 26.16 15.76 23.08
CA GLU A 671 27.40 16.17 22.40
C GLU A 671 27.21 16.25 20.88
N ARG A 672 26.60 15.23 20.27
CA ARG A 672 26.33 15.17 18.82
C ARG A 672 25.40 16.29 18.35
N ILE A 673 24.50 16.72 19.22
CA ILE A 673 23.47 17.71 18.92
C ILE A 673 23.93 19.14 19.27
N SER A 674 24.91 19.27 20.17
CA SER A 674 25.43 20.56 20.65
C SER A 674 24.30 21.50 21.11
N LEU A 675 23.34 20.95 21.88
CA LEU A 675 22.12 21.65 22.31
C LEU A 675 22.43 22.99 22.99
N ARG A 676 23.44 23.00 23.87
CA ARG A 676 23.88 24.16 24.64
C ARG A 676 24.26 25.39 23.80
N ASP A 677 24.78 25.20 22.59
CA ASP A 677 25.19 26.30 21.71
C ASP A 677 24.00 26.95 20.98
N GLN A 678 22.82 26.31 21.00
CA GLN A 678 21.64 26.70 20.22
C GLN A 678 20.49 27.27 21.07
N VAL A 679 20.48 27.01 22.38
CA VAL A 679 19.47 27.55 23.29
C VAL A 679 19.73 29.04 23.54
N THR A 680 18.71 29.87 23.34
CA THR A 680 18.80 31.31 23.61
C THR A 680 18.34 31.66 25.02
N GLU A 681 18.73 32.82 25.54
CA GLU A 681 18.25 33.35 26.83
C GLU A 681 16.72 33.56 26.82
N GLU A 682 16.15 33.90 25.65
CA GLU A 682 14.69 34.06 25.46
C GLU A 682 13.93 32.72 25.62
N ASP A 683 14.50 31.60 25.16
CA ASP A 683 13.90 30.27 25.32
C ASP A 683 13.88 29.82 26.78
N PHE A 684 14.93 30.16 27.54
CA PHE A 684 15.00 29.90 28.98
C PHE A 684 13.96 30.72 29.75
N GLU A 685 13.83 32.01 29.44
CA GLU A 685 12.81 32.88 30.03
C GLU A 685 11.39 32.35 29.76
N MET A 686 11.10 31.89 28.54
CA MET A 686 9.81 31.30 28.18
C MET A 686 9.46 30.08 29.05
N ILE A 687 10.43 29.18 29.28
CA ILE A 687 10.23 28.00 30.12
C ILE A 687 10.03 28.43 31.59
N SER A 688 10.82 29.39 32.08
CA SER A 688 10.69 29.91 33.44
C SER A 688 9.32 30.56 33.68
N GLU A 689 8.83 31.40 32.76
CA GLU A 689 7.51 32.04 32.85
C GLU A 689 6.37 31.01 32.90
N ALA A 690 6.47 29.96 32.09
CA ALA A 690 5.45 28.92 32.06
C ALA A 690 5.46 28.04 33.32
N VAL A 691 6.63 27.77 33.88
CA VAL A 691 6.79 27.07 35.16
C VAL A 691 6.22 27.91 36.32
N GLU A 692 6.46 29.23 36.31
CA GLU A 692 5.87 30.15 37.28
C GLU A 692 4.34 30.20 37.19
N ALA A 693 3.78 30.16 35.98
CA ALA A 693 2.33 30.21 35.76
C ALA A 693 1.56 29.02 36.35
N VAL A 694 2.18 27.84 36.44
CA VAL A 694 1.57 26.61 37.00
C VAL A 694 1.89 26.42 38.48
N GLY A 695 2.78 27.25 39.04
CA GLY A 695 3.12 27.23 40.46
C GLY A 695 4.25 26.26 40.83
N GLY A 696 5.16 25.95 39.90
CA GLY A 696 6.40 25.20 40.16
C GLY A 696 6.76 24.15 39.10
N TYR A 697 7.88 23.45 39.31
CA TYR A 697 8.42 22.44 38.38
C TYR A 697 7.67 21.09 38.40
N SER A 698 6.52 20.99 39.08
CA SER A 698 5.69 19.78 39.11
C SER A 698 5.17 19.35 37.72
N ILE A 699 5.21 20.25 36.74
CA ILE A 699 4.93 19.95 35.33
C ILE A 699 5.85 18.84 34.80
N PHE A 700 7.12 18.84 35.21
CA PHE A 700 8.15 17.93 34.72
C PHE A 700 8.19 16.57 35.45
N ALA A 701 7.21 16.28 36.30
CA ALA A 701 7.14 14.97 36.96
C ALA A 701 7.03 13.83 35.95
N ASN A 702 7.74 12.71 36.19
CA ASN A 702 7.68 11.49 35.36
C ASN A 702 6.24 11.03 35.10
N GLU A 703 5.34 11.15 36.09
CA GLU A 703 3.92 10.81 35.95
C GLU A 703 3.24 11.52 34.76
N ASN A 704 3.59 12.77 34.48
CA ASN A 704 3.01 13.51 33.36
C ASN A 704 3.52 13.00 32.00
N PHE A 705 4.81 12.61 31.92
CA PHE A 705 5.37 11.98 30.73
C PHE A 705 4.75 10.61 30.46
N HIS A 706 4.62 9.75 31.48
CA HIS A 706 3.99 8.45 31.32
C HIS A 706 2.51 8.57 30.93
N ARG A 707 1.77 9.55 31.49
CA ARG A 707 0.39 9.81 31.06
C ARG A 707 0.31 10.21 29.59
N ILE A 708 1.23 11.04 29.09
CA ILE A 708 1.27 11.36 27.65
C ILE A 708 1.56 10.10 26.83
N LEU A 709 2.51 9.26 27.25
CA LEU A 709 2.79 7.99 26.60
C LEU A 709 1.57 7.05 26.60
N ASP A 710 0.81 7.01 27.70
CA ASP A 710 -0.44 6.26 27.79
C ASP A 710 -1.52 6.79 26.83
N THR A 711 -1.60 8.12 26.60
CA THR A 711 -2.53 8.68 25.60
C THR A 711 -2.19 8.26 24.16
N LEU A 712 -0.95 7.86 23.87
CA LEU A 712 -0.59 7.31 22.55
C LEU A 712 -1.21 5.93 22.35
N LEU A 713 -1.50 5.21 23.44
CA LEU A 713 -2.05 3.85 23.42
C LEU A 713 -3.58 3.87 23.44
N GLN A 714 -4.18 2.81 22.88
CA GLN A 714 -5.62 2.62 22.82
C GLN A 714 -5.93 1.12 22.95
N ALA A 715 -6.68 0.75 23.99
CA ALA A 715 -7.10 -0.62 24.20
C ALA A 715 -8.30 -1.00 23.31
N ILE A 716 -8.32 -2.24 22.81
CA ILE A 716 -9.49 -2.81 22.12
C ILE A 716 -10.61 -2.99 23.15
N THR A 717 -11.72 -2.30 22.93
CA THR A 717 -12.92 -2.36 23.76
C THR A 717 -14.12 -2.35 22.81
N GLY A 718 -15.19 -3.09 23.13
CA GLY A 718 -16.38 -3.18 22.28
C GLY A 718 -16.79 -4.61 21.90
N ARG A 719 -17.70 -4.73 20.93
CA ARG A 719 -18.19 -5.99 20.35
C ARG A 719 -17.53 -6.28 19.00
N GLU A 720 -17.48 -7.55 18.61
CA GLU A 720 -17.02 -7.94 17.27
C GLU A 720 -18.00 -7.39 16.21
N GLN A 721 -17.46 -6.82 15.13
CA GLN A 721 -18.27 -6.30 14.03
C GLN A 721 -18.69 -7.42 13.07
N ASP A 722 -19.95 -7.40 12.65
CA ASP A 722 -20.46 -8.21 11.53
C ASP A 722 -20.22 -7.50 10.17
N GLU A 723 -19.51 -6.37 10.18
CA GLU A 723 -19.16 -5.57 9.00
C GLU A 723 -17.66 -5.64 8.69
N LEU A 724 -17.33 -5.79 7.41
CA LEU A 724 -16.00 -5.76 6.85
C LEU A 724 -15.69 -4.38 6.28
N ILE A 725 -14.50 -3.87 6.54
CA ILE A 725 -14.09 -2.57 6.02
C ILE A 725 -13.80 -2.69 4.51
N THR A 726 -14.41 -1.80 3.72
CA THR A 726 -14.18 -1.69 2.28
C THR A 726 -12.80 -1.10 2.03
N ARG A 727 -12.34 -1.11 0.78
CA ARG A 727 -11.10 -0.47 0.39
C ARG A 727 -11.13 1.05 0.49
N PHE A 728 -12.29 1.67 0.27
CA PHE A 728 -12.40 3.11 0.52
C PHE A 728 -12.27 3.40 2.02
N GLY A 729 -12.88 2.58 2.87
CA GLY A 729 -12.65 2.58 4.32
C GLY A 729 -11.19 2.36 4.69
N VAL A 730 -10.51 1.43 3.99
CA VAL A 730 -9.07 1.18 4.19
C VAL A 730 -8.24 2.42 3.88
N LYS A 731 -8.52 3.11 2.77
CA LYS A 731 -7.86 4.37 2.42
C LYS A 731 -8.11 5.46 3.47
N SER A 732 -9.35 5.56 3.98
CA SER A 732 -9.73 6.51 5.04
C SER A 732 -8.91 6.28 6.32
N LEU A 733 -8.94 5.05 6.84
CA LEU A 733 -8.22 4.69 8.05
C LEU A 733 -6.70 4.79 7.88
N MET A 734 -6.15 4.33 6.74
CA MET A 734 -4.73 4.50 6.43
C MET A 734 -4.31 5.96 6.48
N ARG A 735 -5.13 6.86 5.93
CA ARG A 735 -4.84 8.28 5.94
C ARG A 735 -4.88 8.86 7.35
N THR A 736 -5.89 8.51 8.14
CA THR A 736 -5.97 8.87 9.56
C THR A 736 -4.76 8.35 10.34
N THR A 737 -4.37 7.09 10.15
CA THR A 737 -3.20 6.48 10.76
C THR A 737 -1.90 7.20 10.39
N GLN A 738 -1.72 7.59 9.13
CA GLN A 738 -0.57 8.40 8.71
C GLN A 738 -0.50 9.76 9.43
N GLU A 739 -1.65 10.41 9.61
CA GLU A 739 -1.73 11.72 10.28
C GLU A 739 -1.43 11.60 11.78
N ILE A 740 -1.97 10.57 12.43
CA ILE A 740 -1.72 10.25 13.84
C ILE A 740 -0.26 9.87 14.07
N ILE A 741 0.33 8.98 13.26
CA ILE A 741 1.74 8.59 13.41
C ILE A 741 2.65 9.81 13.27
N ALA A 742 2.40 10.67 12.26
CA ALA A 742 3.19 11.88 12.08
C ALA A 742 3.09 12.82 13.29
N LEU A 743 1.90 12.94 13.90
CA LEU A 743 1.69 13.74 15.11
C LEU A 743 2.41 13.13 16.32
N ASN A 744 2.28 11.82 16.51
CA ASN A 744 2.92 11.10 17.62
C ASN A 744 4.44 11.21 17.53
N THR A 745 5.04 11.07 16.34
CA THR A 745 6.49 11.27 16.15
C THR A 745 6.90 12.71 16.47
N GLU A 746 6.10 13.71 16.08
CA GLU A 746 6.36 15.11 16.46
C GLU A 746 6.30 15.30 17.98
N VAL A 747 5.29 14.77 18.65
CA VAL A 747 5.16 14.87 20.11
C VAL A 747 6.31 14.17 20.83
N LEU A 748 6.69 12.96 20.41
CA LEU A 748 7.79 12.21 21.02
C LEU A 748 9.13 12.94 20.87
N LEU A 749 9.36 13.57 19.71
CA LEU A 749 10.54 14.41 19.49
C LEU A 749 10.51 15.71 20.32
N ASP A 750 9.32 16.30 20.52
CA ASP A 750 9.14 17.47 21.40
C ASP A 750 9.48 17.11 22.86
N LEU A 751 8.95 15.98 23.36
CA LEU A 751 9.23 15.49 24.71
C LEU A 751 10.71 15.13 24.90
N LEU A 752 11.34 14.50 23.91
CA LEU A 752 12.76 14.17 23.96
C LEU A 752 13.64 15.44 23.98
N ALA A 753 13.28 16.47 23.21
CA ALA A 753 14.03 17.73 23.21
C ALA A 753 13.97 18.43 24.57
N ILE A 754 12.80 18.48 25.21
CA ILE A 754 12.68 19.02 26.57
C ILE A 754 13.41 18.15 27.60
N LEU A 755 13.32 16.83 27.52
CA LEU A 755 14.01 15.93 28.46
C LEU A 755 15.53 16.18 28.45
N LEU A 756 16.12 16.30 27.26
CA LEU A 756 17.55 16.57 27.08
C LEU A 756 17.97 17.94 27.58
N PHE A 757 17.06 18.92 27.53
CA PHE A 757 17.27 20.26 28.06
C PHE A 757 17.21 20.27 29.60
N ILE A 758 16.23 19.57 30.20
CA ILE A 758 16.08 19.50 31.66
C ILE A 758 17.30 18.86 32.31
N GLU A 759 17.81 17.77 31.74
CA GLU A 759 18.98 17.06 32.25
C GLU A 759 20.29 17.90 32.19
N ASP A 760 20.41 18.83 31.24
CA ASP A 760 21.62 19.65 31.06
C ASP A 760 21.64 20.87 32.00
N GLU A 761 20.48 21.50 32.24
CA GLU A 761 20.40 22.79 32.94
C GLU A 761 19.95 22.71 34.41
N PHE A 762 19.18 21.69 34.82
CA PHE A 762 18.65 21.59 36.19
C PHE A 762 19.37 20.54 37.03
N GLU A 763 19.85 20.92 38.21
CA GLU A 763 20.38 19.95 39.18
C GLU A 763 19.23 19.13 39.80
N PRO A 764 19.42 17.83 40.08
CA PRO A 764 18.37 16.96 40.61
C PRO A 764 17.82 17.43 41.96
N GLU A 765 18.61 18.20 42.74
CA GLU A 765 18.19 18.77 44.03
C GLU A 765 17.11 19.87 43.87
N ASP A 766 17.18 20.69 42.82
CA ASP A 766 16.21 21.77 42.54
C ASP A 766 14.85 21.22 42.09
N LEU A 767 14.86 20.11 41.33
CA LEU A 767 13.65 19.39 40.92
C LEU A 767 12.97 18.70 42.12
N LEU A 768 13.76 18.19 43.08
CA LEU A 768 13.27 17.52 44.28
C LEU A 768 12.59 18.48 45.27
N GLU A 769 13.14 19.68 45.50
CA GLU A 769 12.53 20.68 46.40
C GLU A 769 11.14 21.14 45.93
N SER A 770 10.87 21.06 44.63
CA SER A 770 9.62 21.51 43.99
C SER A 770 8.48 20.50 44.02
N VAL A 771 8.76 19.19 43.93
CA VAL A 771 7.76 18.10 43.97
C VAL A 771 7.27 17.89 45.41
N THR A 772 8.13 18.12 46.40
CA THR A 772 7.77 18.15 47.81
C THR A 772 7.34 19.55 48.23
N GLY A 773 6.22 20.04 47.70
CA GLY A 773 5.74 21.40 47.98
C GLY A 773 5.86 21.82 49.46
N SER A 774 6.46 22.98 49.69
CA SER A 774 6.48 23.78 50.92
C SER A 774 5.59 23.26 52.06
N ARG A 775 6.16 22.43 52.94
CA ARG A 775 5.69 22.30 54.32
C ARG A 775 6.91 22.19 55.21
N ASN A 776 7.24 23.29 55.88
CA ASN A 776 8.22 23.32 56.98
C ASN A 776 8.11 22.02 57.81
N PRO A 777 9.20 21.26 58.02
CA PRO A 777 9.17 20.22 59.04
C PRO A 777 8.93 20.91 60.37
N PRO A 778 7.95 20.49 61.19
CA PRO A 778 7.83 21.03 62.54
C PRO A 778 9.13 20.73 63.28
N ALA A 779 9.75 21.79 63.77
CA ALA A 779 10.99 21.71 64.52
C ALA A 779 10.81 20.79 65.73
N LYS A 780 11.72 19.82 65.84
CA LYS A 780 12.14 19.12 67.07
C LYS A 780 11.04 18.54 67.95
N ASP A 781 11.01 17.22 68.03
CA ASP A 781 11.17 16.54 69.31
C ASP A 781 12.05 15.30 69.12
N LEU A 782 13.18 15.33 69.82
CA LEU A 782 14.09 14.20 70.03
C LEU A 782 13.44 13.26 71.06
N ASP A 783 13.72 11.97 70.91
CA ASP A 783 13.47 10.85 71.83
C ASP A 783 12.18 10.04 71.59
N ALA A 784 12.24 9.06 70.67
CA ALA A 784 11.93 7.66 71.00
C ALA A 784 12.07 6.71 69.78
N MET A 785 12.99 5.75 69.94
CA MET A 785 13.00 4.38 69.42
C MET A 785 12.99 4.11 67.91
N GLU A 786 14.11 3.50 67.49
CA GLU A 786 14.27 2.56 66.38
C GLU A 786 13.03 1.66 66.19
N ASP A 787 12.43 1.71 65.00
CA ASP A 787 11.72 0.56 64.42
C ASP A 787 11.68 0.71 62.88
N ASP A 788 12.04 -0.39 62.23
CA ASP A 788 12.23 -0.60 60.79
C ASP A 788 11.07 -0.05 59.92
N SER A 789 11.35 0.98 59.10
CA SER A 789 10.53 1.32 57.91
C SER A 789 11.27 2.18 56.88
N ASP A 790 12.53 1.86 56.58
CA ASP A 790 13.35 2.54 55.55
C ASP A 790 13.12 1.99 54.12
N SER A 791 11.88 1.67 53.74
CA SER A 791 11.60 1.09 52.40
C SER A 791 10.44 1.70 51.60
N ALA A 792 9.90 2.86 51.98
CA ALA A 792 8.76 3.46 51.27
C ALA A 792 8.84 4.98 51.04
N VAL A 793 10.05 5.56 50.99
CA VAL A 793 10.27 6.99 50.68
C VAL A 793 11.08 7.17 49.37
N GLY A 794 11.28 6.10 48.60
CA GLY A 794 12.15 6.10 47.41
C GLY A 794 11.50 6.34 46.05
N GLU A 795 10.19 6.63 45.94
CA GLU A 795 9.46 6.55 44.65
C GLU A 795 9.07 7.90 44.00
N ARG A 796 9.73 9.03 44.30
CA ARG A 796 9.42 10.32 43.63
C ARG A 796 10.66 11.13 43.23
N THR A 797 11.64 10.47 42.65
CA THR A 797 12.79 11.14 41.99
C THR A 797 12.51 11.25 40.50
N PHE A 798 12.75 12.41 39.90
CA PHE A 798 12.80 12.55 38.45
C PHE A 798 13.95 11.67 37.93
N ASP A 799 13.64 10.70 37.07
CA ASP A 799 14.61 9.79 36.46
C ASP A 799 14.56 9.96 34.94
N ALA A 800 15.52 10.72 34.40
CA ALA A 800 15.65 10.93 32.97
C ALA A 800 16.05 9.66 32.21
N GLY A 801 16.73 8.72 32.87
CA GLY A 801 17.18 7.47 32.26
C GLY A 801 16.02 6.53 31.92
N GLU A 802 15.08 6.37 32.84
CA GLU A 802 13.86 5.57 32.60
C GLU A 802 13.00 6.17 31.48
N LEU A 803 12.77 7.50 31.53
CA LEU A 803 12.00 8.21 30.51
C LEU A 803 12.65 8.13 29.12
N LEU A 804 13.98 8.22 29.03
CA LEU A 804 14.68 8.08 27.75
C LEU A 804 14.45 6.70 27.14
N VAL A 805 14.56 5.63 27.93
CA VAL A 805 14.38 4.25 27.44
C VAL A 805 12.96 4.06 26.89
N GLU A 806 11.95 4.60 27.57
CA GLU A 806 10.56 4.53 27.11
C GLU A 806 10.29 5.38 25.87
N LEU A 807 10.83 6.60 25.81
CA LEU A 807 10.69 7.49 24.65
C LEU A 807 11.41 6.92 23.42
N VAL A 808 12.63 6.41 23.58
CA VAL A 808 13.40 5.77 22.51
C VAL A 808 12.72 4.50 22.02
N LYS A 809 12.16 3.68 22.92
CA LYS A 809 11.34 2.53 22.55
C LYS A 809 10.12 2.95 21.73
N SER A 810 9.36 3.93 22.22
CA SER A 810 8.17 4.45 21.55
C SER A 810 8.50 5.06 20.18
N LEU A 811 9.61 5.82 20.07
CA LEU A 811 10.09 6.38 18.81
C LEU A 811 10.45 5.28 17.81
N ARG A 812 11.15 4.24 18.26
CA ARG A 812 11.51 3.09 17.40
C ARG A 812 10.29 2.38 16.84
N ASP A 813 9.25 2.21 17.65
CA ASP A 813 7.97 1.61 17.22
C ASP A 813 7.28 2.49 16.15
N HIS A 814 7.26 3.81 16.38
CA HIS A 814 6.70 4.78 15.42
C HIS A 814 7.51 4.89 14.12
N GLU A 815 8.83 4.72 14.15
CA GLU A 815 9.67 4.70 12.94
C GLU A 815 9.37 3.49 12.04
N ILE A 816 9.11 2.32 12.64
CA ILE A 816 8.62 1.15 11.87
C ILE A 816 7.26 1.45 11.25
N LEU A 817 6.33 1.99 12.03
CA LEU A 817 5.00 2.37 11.54
C LEU A 817 5.09 3.41 10.42
N GLN A 818 5.99 4.38 10.54
CA GLN A 818 6.28 5.35 9.49
C GLN A 818 6.86 4.67 8.25
N PHE A 819 7.77 3.71 8.39
CA PHE A 819 8.28 2.94 7.26
C PHE A 819 7.16 2.16 6.54
N LEU A 820 6.29 1.49 7.30
CA LEU A 820 5.19 0.67 6.76
C LEU A 820 4.11 1.50 6.06
N THR A 821 3.83 2.71 6.56
CA THR A 821 2.81 3.61 5.98
C THR A 821 3.32 4.44 4.80
N THR A 822 4.64 4.67 4.70
CA THR A 822 5.23 5.49 3.64
C THR A 822 5.69 4.69 2.42
N ARG A 823 5.98 3.40 2.58
CA ARG A 823 6.43 2.54 1.48
C ARG A 823 5.25 1.80 0.84
N GLN A 824 5.21 1.79 -0.48
CA GLN A 824 4.17 1.14 -1.27
C GLN A 824 4.71 -0.09 -2.00
N ARG A 825 3.86 -1.10 -2.17
CA ARG A 825 4.12 -2.27 -3.02
C ARG A 825 2.97 -2.52 -3.99
N GLN A 826 3.27 -3.25 -5.05
CA GLN A 826 2.26 -3.76 -5.98
C GLN A 826 1.94 -5.21 -5.62
N GLU A 827 0.67 -5.50 -5.39
CA GLU A 827 0.21 -6.82 -4.98
C GLU A 827 -0.93 -7.31 -5.87
N GLY A 828 -0.93 -8.59 -6.24
CA GLY A 828 -2.07 -9.23 -6.92
C GLY A 828 -3.18 -9.55 -5.91
N ARG A 829 -4.44 -9.61 -6.34
CA ARG A 829 -5.60 -9.90 -5.48
C ARG A 829 -5.37 -11.12 -4.57
N LYS A 830 -5.14 -10.88 -3.28
CA LYS A 830 -5.26 -11.92 -2.25
C LYS A 830 -6.75 -12.21 -2.05
N SER A 831 -7.14 -13.48 -2.12
CA SER A 831 -8.45 -13.89 -1.59
C SER A 831 -8.41 -13.56 -0.09
N ARG A 832 -9.30 -12.69 0.39
CA ARG A 832 -9.53 -12.45 1.82
C ARG A 832 -10.06 -13.76 2.43
N HIS A 833 -9.17 -14.72 2.69
CA HIS A 833 -9.50 -15.97 3.37
C HIS A 833 -9.09 -15.86 4.84
N ARG A 834 -10.08 -16.06 5.72
CA ARG A 834 -9.84 -16.43 7.12
C ARG A 834 -8.85 -17.60 7.19
N LEU A 835 -7.95 -17.57 8.18
CA LEU A 835 -7.11 -18.70 8.59
C LEU A 835 -8.00 -19.92 8.88
N GLY A 836 -8.13 -20.79 7.89
CA GLY A 836 -8.76 -22.10 7.98
C GLY A 836 -7.98 -23.07 7.08
N PRO A 837 -7.89 -24.36 7.42
CA PRO A 837 -6.99 -25.29 6.75
C PRO A 837 -7.34 -25.40 5.27
N ALA A 838 -6.34 -25.13 4.44
CA ALA A 838 -6.46 -25.07 2.98
C ALA A 838 -7.02 -26.39 2.41
N SER A 839 -8.28 -26.35 1.96
CA SER A 839 -8.77 -27.32 0.99
C SER A 839 -8.53 -26.74 -0.40
N ALA A 840 -7.58 -27.35 -1.11
CA ALA A 840 -7.21 -26.99 -2.47
C ALA A 840 -8.39 -27.21 -3.44
N SER A 841 -9.19 -26.17 -3.68
CA SER A 841 -10.13 -26.13 -4.80
C SER A 841 -9.45 -25.48 -6.00
N THR A 842 -8.82 -26.33 -6.81
CA THR A 842 -8.38 -26.00 -8.16
C THR A 842 -9.62 -25.89 -9.03
N ASN A 843 -10.01 -24.66 -9.40
CA ASN A 843 -10.59 -24.24 -10.68
C ASN A 843 -11.29 -22.89 -10.53
N SER A 844 -10.57 -21.79 -10.76
CA SER A 844 -11.19 -20.54 -11.19
C SER A 844 -10.46 -20.02 -12.42
N SER A 845 -11.27 -19.70 -13.44
CA SER A 845 -10.88 -19.16 -14.73
C SER A 845 -10.01 -17.90 -14.57
N SER A 846 -8.99 -17.80 -15.42
CA SER A 846 -8.07 -16.68 -15.59
C SER A 846 -8.77 -15.33 -15.76
N ILE A 847 -9.06 -14.66 -14.66
CA ILE A 847 -9.19 -13.21 -14.60
C ILE A 847 -7.73 -12.69 -14.57
N PRO A 848 -7.33 -11.68 -15.37
CA PRO A 848 -6.00 -11.10 -15.21
C PRO A 848 -5.81 -10.66 -13.77
N ASP A 849 -4.75 -11.15 -13.11
CA ASP A 849 -4.47 -10.87 -11.71
C ASP A 849 -4.50 -9.35 -11.47
N THR A 850 -5.59 -8.84 -10.88
CA THR A 850 -5.76 -7.41 -10.62
C THR A 850 -4.67 -7.00 -9.63
N THR A 851 -3.77 -6.11 -10.07
CA THR A 851 -2.71 -5.57 -9.24
C THR A 851 -3.13 -4.27 -8.57
N TYR A 852 -2.82 -4.16 -7.29
CA TYR A 852 -3.14 -3.02 -6.43
C TYR A 852 -1.86 -2.39 -5.93
N THR A 853 -1.79 -1.07 -5.96
CA THR A 853 -0.76 -0.32 -5.22
C THR A 853 -1.31 -0.04 -3.82
N CYS A 854 -0.70 -0.63 -2.81
CA CYS A 854 -1.07 -0.50 -1.41
C CYS A 854 0.17 -0.17 -0.57
N THR A 855 -0.01 0.42 0.60
CA THR A 855 1.10 0.59 1.56
C THR A 855 1.51 -0.77 2.13
N LEU A 856 2.72 -0.88 2.70
CA LEU A 856 3.14 -2.13 3.34
C LEU A 856 2.22 -2.47 4.52
N LEU A 857 1.84 -1.46 5.31
CA LEU A 857 0.90 -1.63 6.42
C LEU A 857 -0.45 -2.20 5.94
N GLU A 858 -1.01 -1.62 4.87
CA GLU A 858 -2.25 -2.10 4.24
C GLU A 858 -2.11 -3.57 3.79
N SER A 859 -1.03 -3.89 3.10
CA SER A 859 -0.90 -5.18 2.46
C SER A 859 -0.58 -6.33 3.42
N MET A 860 0.02 -6.03 4.56
CA MET A 860 0.41 -7.02 5.57
C MET A 860 -0.66 -7.21 6.64
N PHE A 861 -1.27 -6.12 7.12
CA PHE A 861 -2.07 -6.14 8.36
C PHE A 861 -3.54 -5.75 8.17
N VAL A 862 -4.04 -5.60 6.93
CA VAL A 862 -5.49 -5.41 6.68
C VAL A 862 -6.32 -6.62 7.15
N GLY A 863 -5.72 -7.81 7.25
CA GLY A 863 -6.39 -8.99 7.80
C GLY A 863 -6.70 -8.87 9.30
N ASP A 864 -5.91 -8.10 10.04
CA ASP A 864 -6.08 -7.95 11.49
C ASP A 864 -7.28 -7.08 11.85
N TRP A 865 -7.88 -6.42 10.87
CA TRP A 865 -9.03 -5.54 11.07
C TRP A 865 -10.27 -6.30 11.46
N SER A 866 -10.41 -7.55 11.03
CA SER A 866 -11.50 -8.41 11.51
C SER A 866 -11.39 -8.72 13.01
N GLN A 867 -10.27 -8.38 13.66
CA GLN A 867 -10.07 -8.56 15.09
C GLN A 867 -10.38 -7.28 15.89
N LEU A 868 -10.56 -6.13 15.22
CA LEU A 868 -10.94 -4.88 15.86
C LEU A 868 -12.42 -4.94 16.28
N LYS A 869 -12.72 -4.35 17.44
CA LYS A 869 -14.06 -4.32 18.04
C LYS A 869 -14.58 -2.90 18.05
N CYS A 870 -15.90 -2.73 17.92
CA CYS A 870 -16.53 -1.41 17.90
C CYS A 870 -17.57 -1.24 19.02
N HIS A 871 -17.82 0.02 19.35
CA HIS A 871 -18.80 0.43 20.35
C HIS A 871 -20.09 0.86 19.66
N GLU A 872 -21.23 0.32 20.08
CA GLU A 872 -22.55 0.74 19.57
C GLU A 872 -22.95 2.15 20.02
N ASP A 873 -22.36 2.66 21.12
CA ASP A 873 -22.74 3.94 21.73
C ASP A 873 -21.97 5.16 21.17
N ILE A 874 -20.90 4.93 20.40
CA ILE A 874 -20.01 5.98 19.87
C ILE A 874 -20.49 6.41 18.47
N SER A 875 -20.33 7.70 18.14
CA SER A 875 -20.64 8.19 16.79
C SER A 875 -19.58 7.72 15.77
N ILE A 876 -19.99 7.43 14.53
CA ILE A 876 -19.09 6.97 13.46
C ILE A 876 -17.86 7.89 13.24
N PRO A 877 -17.96 9.23 13.30
CA PRO A 877 -16.79 10.11 13.27
C PRO A 877 -15.73 9.81 14.35
N ALA A 878 -16.15 9.40 15.55
CA ALA A 878 -15.26 9.01 16.63
C ALA A 878 -14.77 7.56 16.50
N GLU A 879 -15.59 6.69 15.91
CA GLU A 879 -15.24 5.31 15.58
C GLU A 879 -14.06 5.25 14.58
N ILE A 880 -14.05 6.10 13.54
CA ILE A 880 -12.92 6.17 12.59
C ILE A 880 -11.60 6.47 13.31
N THR A 881 -11.61 7.45 14.22
CA THR A 881 -10.43 7.82 15.01
C THR A 881 -10.03 6.71 15.98
N TYR A 882 -11.01 6.08 16.63
CA TYR A 882 -10.80 4.94 17.53
C TYR A 882 -10.17 3.75 16.80
N LEU A 883 -10.75 3.33 15.67
CA LEU A 883 -10.27 2.23 14.85
C LEU A 883 -8.85 2.47 14.34
N ALA A 884 -8.54 3.68 13.89
CA ALA A 884 -7.19 4.03 13.45
C ALA A 884 -6.17 3.94 14.60
N ARG A 885 -6.52 4.38 15.82
CA ARG A 885 -5.65 4.27 17.01
C ARG A 885 -5.50 2.82 17.47
N ALA A 886 -6.61 2.10 17.60
CA ALA A 886 -6.61 0.69 17.98
C ALA A 886 -5.82 -0.15 16.98
N TRP A 887 -5.87 0.17 15.68
CA TRP A 887 -5.08 -0.55 14.70
C TRP A 887 -3.57 -0.38 14.93
N ILE A 888 -3.12 0.84 15.21
CA ILE A 888 -1.68 1.12 15.44
C ILE A 888 -1.17 0.39 16.71
N THR A 889 -1.98 0.37 17.76
CA THR A 889 -1.56 -0.08 19.10
C THR A 889 -1.60 -1.59 19.27
N ASN A 890 -2.44 -2.29 18.50
CA ASN A 890 -2.60 -3.75 18.59
C ASN A 890 -1.77 -4.52 17.58
N LEU A 891 -0.90 -3.85 16.82
CA LEU A 891 0.19 -4.54 16.16
C LEU A 891 1.10 -5.09 17.28
N ASP A 892 1.47 -6.38 17.21
CA ASP A 892 2.33 -7.08 18.19
C ASP A 892 3.80 -6.56 18.21
N ILE A 893 3.99 -5.24 18.14
CA ILE A 893 5.27 -4.54 18.19
C ILE A 893 5.94 -4.72 19.56
N ALA A 894 5.18 -5.08 20.60
CA ALA A 894 5.71 -5.47 21.90
C ALA A 894 6.77 -6.59 21.79
N GLN A 895 6.64 -7.47 20.78
CA GLN A 895 7.69 -8.43 20.39
C GLN A 895 8.46 -7.91 19.17
N TYR A 896 9.17 -6.80 19.35
CA TYR A 896 9.89 -6.07 18.30
C TYR A 896 10.71 -6.97 17.36
N ASP A 897 11.45 -7.93 17.93
CA ASP A 897 12.28 -8.88 17.19
C ASP A 897 11.46 -9.78 16.25
N ASN A 898 10.32 -10.28 16.73
CA ASN A 898 9.44 -11.16 15.96
C ASN A 898 8.67 -10.37 14.90
N PHE A 899 8.21 -9.16 15.25
CA PHE A 899 7.50 -8.28 14.33
C PHE A 899 8.39 -7.82 13.16
N THR A 900 9.60 -7.33 13.45
CA THR A 900 10.56 -6.92 12.41
C THR A 900 11.00 -8.09 11.54
N ALA A 901 11.17 -9.28 12.13
CA ALA A 901 11.46 -10.49 11.38
C ALA A 901 10.30 -10.89 10.47
N HIS A 902 9.04 -10.78 10.93
CA HIS A 902 7.85 -11.01 10.10
C HIS A 902 7.81 -10.09 8.88
N VAL A 903 7.99 -8.79 9.10
CA VAL A 903 8.04 -7.78 8.03
C VAL A 903 9.13 -8.10 7.01
N LEU A 904 10.33 -8.42 7.48
CA LEU A 904 11.45 -8.77 6.60
C LEU A 904 11.17 -10.07 5.80
N ALA A 905 10.59 -11.10 6.43
CA ALA A 905 10.26 -12.36 5.79
C ALA A 905 9.22 -12.19 4.68
N ASP A 906 8.15 -11.41 4.93
CA ASP A 906 7.11 -11.12 3.94
C ASP A 906 7.65 -10.32 2.73
N LEU A 907 8.51 -9.32 2.97
CA LEU A 907 9.17 -8.57 1.90
C LEU A 907 10.04 -9.47 1.00
N ILE A 908 10.73 -10.44 1.58
CA ILE A 908 11.54 -11.42 0.83
C ILE A 908 10.63 -12.38 0.04
N LYS A 909 9.55 -12.89 0.65
CA LYS A 909 8.58 -13.79 0.01
C LYS A 909 7.96 -13.17 -1.25
N HIS A 910 7.58 -11.90 -1.18
CA HIS A 910 7.04 -11.14 -2.30
C HIS A 910 8.10 -10.58 -3.27
N ARG A 911 9.38 -10.91 -3.09
CA ARG A 911 10.53 -10.43 -3.92
C ARG A 911 10.70 -8.90 -3.96
N ASN A 912 10.27 -8.19 -2.92
CA ASN A 912 10.47 -6.76 -2.78
C ASN A 912 11.86 -6.42 -2.21
N LEU A 913 12.91 -6.89 -2.90
CA LEU A 913 14.28 -6.92 -2.38
C LEU A 913 14.87 -5.53 -2.05
N LYS A 914 14.45 -4.48 -2.79
CA LYS A 914 14.91 -3.10 -2.53
C LYS A 914 14.35 -2.57 -1.21
N LEU A 915 13.03 -2.74 -0.99
CA LEU A 915 12.37 -2.35 0.26
C LEU A 915 12.94 -3.14 1.44
N ALA A 916 13.21 -4.43 1.24
CA ALA A 916 13.82 -5.28 2.26
C ALA A 916 15.22 -4.77 2.65
N LYS A 917 16.04 -4.31 1.70
CA LYS A 917 17.34 -3.67 1.98
C LYS A 917 17.19 -2.34 2.73
N GLU A 918 16.22 -1.52 2.36
CA GLU A 918 15.92 -0.26 3.07
C GLU A 918 15.45 -0.50 4.51
N PHE A 919 14.79 -1.63 4.79
CA PHE A 919 14.29 -1.98 6.11
C PHE A 919 15.37 -2.55 7.06
N LEU A 920 16.49 -3.07 6.53
CA LEU A 920 17.54 -3.71 7.32
C LEU A 920 18.07 -2.92 8.53
N PRO A 921 18.25 -1.58 8.46
CA PRO A 921 18.73 -0.80 9.61
C PRO A 921 17.79 -0.84 10.82
N LEU A 922 16.50 -1.11 10.62
CA LEU A 922 15.52 -1.19 11.70
C LEU A 922 15.44 -2.59 12.32
N VAL A 923 16.00 -3.62 11.66
CA VAL A 923 15.90 -5.01 12.10
C VAL A 923 17.04 -5.35 13.07
N PRO A 924 16.75 -5.78 14.30
CA PRO A 924 17.77 -6.13 15.29
C PRO A 924 18.52 -7.41 14.88
N VAL A 925 19.73 -7.62 15.39
CA VAL A 925 20.58 -8.77 15.02
C VAL A 925 20.31 -9.97 15.92
N THR A 926 19.17 -10.64 15.69
CA THR A 926 18.85 -11.92 16.29
C THR A 926 19.33 -13.08 15.42
N GLY A 927 19.26 -14.31 15.96
CA GLY A 927 19.61 -15.52 15.20
C GLY A 927 18.75 -15.71 13.95
N TRP A 928 17.44 -15.48 14.08
CA TRP A 928 16.47 -15.61 12.98
C TRP A 928 16.60 -14.46 11.98
N SER A 929 16.72 -13.22 12.45
CA SER A 929 16.90 -12.09 11.55
C SER A 929 18.23 -12.18 10.78
N SER A 930 19.28 -12.74 11.37
CA SER A 930 20.55 -13.04 10.68
C SER A 930 20.37 -14.06 9.56
N TYR A 931 19.52 -15.08 9.77
CA TYR A 931 19.16 -16.02 8.71
C TYR A 931 18.35 -15.35 7.59
N LEU A 932 17.38 -14.49 7.93
CA LEU A 932 16.62 -13.70 6.96
C LEU A 932 17.50 -12.73 6.17
N ARG A 933 18.48 -12.07 6.80
CA ARG A 933 19.52 -11.26 6.14
C ARG A 933 20.29 -12.11 5.13
N GLY A 934 20.69 -13.33 5.51
CA GLY A 934 21.30 -14.30 4.59
C GLY A 934 20.42 -14.63 3.38
N ARG A 935 19.12 -14.87 3.59
CA ARG A 935 18.13 -15.11 2.51
C ARG A 935 17.93 -13.88 1.61
N LEU A 936 17.97 -12.67 2.17
CA LEU A 936 17.90 -11.43 1.41
C LEU A 936 19.11 -11.28 0.50
N TYR A 937 20.32 -11.45 1.02
CA TYR A 937 21.55 -11.35 0.22
C TYR A 937 21.66 -12.48 -0.82
N LEU A 938 21.10 -13.66 -0.52
CA LEU A 938 20.96 -14.75 -1.50
C LEU A 938 20.07 -14.33 -2.68
N ALA A 939 18.94 -13.68 -2.39
CA ALA A 939 18.01 -13.22 -3.42
C ALA A 939 18.55 -12.03 -4.24
N THR A 940 19.41 -11.19 -3.65
CA THR A 940 20.06 -10.07 -4.35
C THR A 940 21.28 -10.50 -5.17
N GLY A 941 21.81 -11.69 -4.93
CA GLY A 941 23.00 -12.25 -5.61
C GLY A 941 24.34 -11.87 -4.96
N GLU A 942 24.32 -11.30 -3.75
CA GLU A 942 25.53 -10.93 -2.99
C GLU A 942 25.98 -12.09 -2.11
N TYR A 943 26.61 -13.10 -2.73
CA TYR A 943 26.93 -14.37 -2.06
C TYR A 943 27.97 -14.27 -0.93
N ALA A 944 28.86 -13.26 -0.96
CA ALA A 944 29.88 -13.07 0.07
C ALA A 944 29.26 -12.69 1.42
N GLU A 945 28.41 -11.66 1.45
CA GLU A 945 27.65 -11.24 2.63
C GLU A 945 26.64 -12.32 3.05
N CYS A 946 25.99 -12.97 2.09
CA CYS A 946 25.12 -14.11 2.36
C CYS A 946 25.84 -15.19 3.20
N SER A 947 27.09 -15.53 2.87
CA SER A 947 27.89 -16.50 3.62
C SER A 947 28.22 -16.03 5.04
N THR A 948 28.56 -14.75 5.24
CA THR A 948 28.90 -14.23 6.58
C THR A 948 27.68 -14.26 7.50
N TRP A 949 26.52 -13.83 7.01
CA TRP A 949 25.27 -13.82 7.78
C TRP A 949 24.76 -15.23 8.09
N PHE A 950 24.84 -16.17 7.14
CA PHE A 950 24.48 -17.56 7.42
C PHE A 950 25.38 -18.23 8.47
N LYS A 951 26.68 -17.88 8.50
CA LYS A 951 27.60 -18.34 9.57
C LYS A 951 27.24 -17.72 10.92
N LYS A 952 26.91 -16.42 10.97
CA LYS A 952 26.45 -15.75 12.22
C LYS A 952 25.17 -16.38 12.77
N ALA A 953 24.23 -16.74 11.91
CA ALA A 953 22.97 -17.39 12.30
C ALA A 953 23.12 -18.87 12.71
N SER A 954 24.24 -19.52 12.41
CA SER A 954 24.39 -20.98 12.56
C SER A 954 24.18 -21.51 13.97
N TYR A 955 24.76 -20.85 14.98
CA TYR A 955 24.63 -21.26 16.36
C TYR A 955 23.19 -21.14 16.87
N PRO A 956 22.55 -19.96 16.87
CA PRO A 956 21.20 -19.80 17.43
C PRO A 956 20.13 -20.64 16.72
N MET A 957 20.26 -20.88 15.40
CA MET A 957 19.30 -21.69 14.64
C MET A 957 19.45 -23.20 14.88
N SER A 958 20.58 -23.64 15.41
CA SER A 958 20.89 -25.06 15.65
C SER A 958 20.49 -25.55 17.05
N ILE A 959 20.11 -24.64 17.95
CA ILE A 959 19.81 -24.95 19.36
C ILE A 959 18.39 -25.56 19.47
N PRO A 960 18.18 -26.61 20.30
CA PRO A 960 16.87 -27.26 20.44
C PRO A 960 15.74 -26.37 20.97
N TYR A 961 16.06 -25.27 21.65
CA TYR A 961 15.10 -24.30 22.18
C TYR A 961 14.53 -23.35 21.12
N PHE A 962 15.08 -23.35 19.91
CA PHE A 962 14.56 -22.57 18.80
C PHE A 962 13.37 -23.30 18.16
N ASP A 963 12.18 -22.69 18.23
CA ASP A 963 11.00 -23.17 17.52
C ASP A 963 10.76 -22.31 16.27
N ILE A 964 10.82 -22.92 15.10
CA ILE A 964 10.60 -22.21 13.84
C ILE A 964 9.13 -21.88 13.60
N ASN A 965 8.19 -22.62 14.20
CA ASN A 965 6.77 -22.39 13.98
C ASN A 965 6.28 -21.09 14.62
N THR A 966 6.96 -20.63 15.68
CA THR A 966 6.68 -19.34 16.32
C THR A 966 7.43 -18.20 15.65
N CYS A 967 8.60 -18.44 15.05
CA CYS A 967 9.42 -17.42 14.41
C CYS A 967 9.12 -17.18 12.91
N ASP A 968 8.70 -18.19 12.15
CA ASP A 968 8.35 -18.06 10.71
C ASP A 968 6.87 -17.73 10.50
N THR A 969 6.43 -16.60 11.05
CA THR A 969 5.07 -16.09 10.87
C THR A 969 4.78 -15.65 9.42
N GLY A 970 5.83 -15.43 8.61
CA GLY A 970 5.70 -15.07 7.18
C GLY A 970 5.54 -16.28 6.24
N GLU A 971 5.66 -17.51 6.75
CA GLU A 971 5.72 -18.75 5.97
C GLU A 971 6.69 -18.63 4.78
N LEU A 972 7.92 -18.17 5.05
CA LEU A 972 8.98 -18.06 4.05
C LEU A 972 9.65 -19.42 3.80
N VAL A 973 9.71 -20.24 4.85
CA VAL A 973 10.31 -21.57 4.84
C VAL A 973 9.24 -22.58 4.44
N ARG A 974 9.61 -23.53 3.58
CA ARG A 974 8.69 -24.62 3.20
C ARG A 974 8.58 -25.59 4.37
N LEU A 975 7.41 -26.19 4.59
CA LEU A 975 7.20 -27.17 5.67
C LEU A 975 8.28 -28.27 5.71
N ASP A 976 8.76 -28.74 4.55
CA ASP A 976 9.84 -29.73 4.43
C ASP A 976 11.21 -29.25 4.94
N GLU A 977 11.43 -27.94 5.00
CA GLU A 977 12.66 -27.29 5.47
C GLU A 977 12.64 -27.05 7.00
N HIS A 978 11.48 -27.15 7.68
CA HIS A 978 11.37 -26.92 9.13
C HIS A 978 12.21 -27.92 9.94
N ASP A 979 12.29 -29.18 9.49
CA ASP A 979 13.06 -30.26 10.13
C ASP A 979 14.58 -30.00 10.15
N SER A 980 15.04 -29.04 9.35
CA SER A 980 16.46 -28.67 9.28
C SER A 980 16.90 -27.68 10.37
N PHE A 981 15.95 -27.11 11.11
CA PHE A 981 16.20 -26.22 12.25
C PHE A 981 16.12 -27.01 13.56
N SER A 982 16.75 -26.51 14.64
CA SER A 982 16.79 -27.11 16.00
C SER A 982 17.40 -28.52 16.14
N THR A 983 17.82 -29.15 15.03
CA THR A 983 18.35 -30.52 14.96
C THR A 983 19.88 -30.63 14.89
N GLY A 984 20.61 -29.53 15.16
CA GLY A 984 22.08 -29.47 15.18
C GLY A 984 22.69 -28.62 14.06
N LEU A 985 24.01 -28.42 14.11
CA LEU A 985 24.73 -27.59 13.13
C LEU A 985 24.82 -28.28 11.76
N THR A 986 24.87 -29.61 11.75
CA THR A 986 24.99 -30.41 10.53
C THR A 986 23.77 -30.25 9.62
N SER A 987 22.56 -30.31 10.16
CA SER A 987 21.31 -30.16 9.40
C SER A 987 21.17 -28.73 8.86
N TYR A 988 21.44 -27.72 9.68
CA TYR A 988 21.39 -26.32 9.26
C TYR A 988 22.34 -26.01 8.10
N TYR A 989 23.61 -26.44 8.16
CA TYR A 989 24.55 -26.23 7.06
C TYR A 989 24.18 -27.03 5.80
N SER A 990 23.58 -28.22 5.97
CA SER A 990 23.08 -29.01 4.85
C SER A 990 21.93 -28.30 4.12
N HIS A 991 21.04 -27.65 4.86
CA HIS A 991 19.97 -26.82 4.33
C HIS A 991 20.50 -25.60 3.57
N ILE A 992 21.45 -24.86 4.15
CA ILE A 992 22.08 -23.73 3.45
C ILE A 992 22.77 -24.19 2.16
N SER A 993 23.44 -25.34 2.17
CA SER A 993 24.08 -25.89 0.97
C SER A 993 23.05 -26.17 -0.13
N GLU A 994 21.84 -26.58 0.23
CA GLU A 994 20.74 -26.81 -0.69
C GLU A 994 20.22 -25.51 -1.28
N LEU A 995 19.96 -24.50 -0.44
CA LEU A 995 19.54 -23.18 -0.89
C LEU A 995 20.56 -22.54 -1.84
N LEU A 996 21.85 -22.61 -1.52
CA LEU A 996 22.91 -22.08 -2.39
C LEU A 996 23.05 -22.87 -3.70
N SER A 997 22.77 -24.17 -3.67
CA SER A 997 22.76 -25.01 -4.89
C SER A 997 21.62 -24.60 -5.83
N GLN A 998 20.43 -24.28 -5.29
CA GLN A 998 19.31 -23.75 -6.06
C GLN A 998 19.68 -22.37 -6.68
N ALA A 999 20.43 -21.55 -5.96
CA ALA A 999 20.94 -20.26 -6.43
C ALA A 999 22.19 -20.36 -7.34
N LYS A 1000 22.68 -21.57 -7.62
CA LYS A 1000 23.88 -21.86 -8.47
C LYS A 1000 25.20 -21.27 -7.94
N ALA A 1001 25.33 -20.99 -6.65
CA ALA A 1001 26.53 -20.43 -6.02
C ALA A 1001 27.53 -21.54 -5.60
N THR A 1002 28.15 -22.19 -6.58
CA THR A 1002 28.88 -23.46 -6.40
C THR A 1002 30.08 -23.40 -5.45
N SER A 1003 30.79 -22.27 -5.37
CA SER A 1003 31.91 -22.07 -4.44
C SER A 1003 31.48 -22.13 -2.98
N TYR A 1004 30.38 -21.44 -2.65
CA TYR A 1004 29.86 -21.38 -1.29
C TYR A 1004 29.18 -22.69 -0.88
N VAL A 1005 28.58 -23.41 -1.84
CA VAL A 1005 28.07 -24.77 -1.60
C VAL A 1005 29.18 -25.70 -1.10
N ALA A 1006 30.37 -25.66 -1.72
CA ALA A 1006 31.50 -26.47 -1.29
C ALA A 1006 31.96 -26.11 0.14
N ASP A 1007 32.02 -24.81 0.46
CA ASP A 1007 32.45 -24.33 1.78
C ASP A 1007 31.46 -24.74 2.89
N PHE A 1008 30.14 -24.58 2.67
CA PHE A 1008 29.11 -24.99 3.64
C PHE A 1008 28.98 -26.51 3.75
N ALA A 1009 29.12 -27.27 2.66
CA ALA A 1009 29.14 -28.74 2.73
C ALA A 1009 30.35 -29.25 3.53
N LYS A 1010 31.51 -28.59 3.43
CA LYS A 1010 32.69 -28.89 4.25
C LYS A 1010 32.45 -28.61 5.73
N LEU A 1011 31.84 -27.47 6.06
CA LEU A 1011 31.45 -27.12 7.43
C LEU A 1011 30.44 -28.12 8.02
N ALA A 1012 29.45 -28.56 7.21
CA ALA A 1012 28.51 -29.59 7.61
C ALA A 1012 29.21 -30.91 7.97
N LEU A 1013 30.17 -31.36 7.15
CA LEU A 1013 30.93 -32.59 7.42
C LEU A 1013 31.84 -32.49 8.65
N GLN A 1014 32.45 -31.33 8.89
CA GLN A 1014 33.27 -31.09 10.07
C GLN A 1014 32.45 -31.22 11.36
N ASN A 1015 31.26 -30.61 11.38
CA ASN A 1015 30.37 -30.67 12.55
C ASN A 1015 29.71 -32.04 12.71
N HIS A 1016 29.43 -32.75 11.61
CA HIS A 1016 28.97 -34.14 11.68
C HIS A 1016 29.98 -35.05 12.39
N GLY A 1017 31.28 -34.85 12.13
CA GLY A 1017 32.35 -35.59 12.80
C GLY A 1017 32.49 -35.24 14.28
N LEU A 1018 32.18 -33.99 14.67
CA LEU A 1018 32.18 -33.55 16.06
C LEU A 1018 30.97 -34.07 16.83
N GLU A 1019 29.78 -34.02 16.24
CA GLU A 1019 28.54 -34.63 16.79
C GLU A 1019 28.68 -36.15 16.97
N ALA A 1020 29.49 -36.81 16.13
CA ALA A 1020 29.83 -38.23 16.28
C ALA A 1020 30.86 -38.51 17.39
N SER A 1021 31.58 -37.50 17.87
CA SER A 1021 32.64 -37.61 18.89
C SER A 1021 32.22 -37.15 20.30
N ILE A 1022 31.06 -36.48 20.44
CA ILE A 1022 30.51 -36.14 21.75
C ILE A 1022 29.99 -37.43 22.40
N ASP A 1023 30.63 -37.82 23.50
CA ASP A 1023 30.50 -39.13 24.13
C ASP A 1023 29.07 -39.49 24.59
N PRO A 1024 28.73 -40.81 24.66
CA PRO A 1024 27.41 -41.34 25.00
C PRO A 1024 26.97 -41.18 26.48
N GLU A 1025 27.74 -40.51 27.34
CA GLU A 1025 27.56 -40.60 28.79
C GLU A 1025 26.50 -39.64 29.38
N THR A 1026 26.00 -38.67 28.60
CA THR A 1026 25.02 -37.66 29.08
C THR A 1026 23.58 -37.85 28.58
N ARG A 1027 23.30 -38.85 27.74
CA ARG A 1027 21.94 -39.16 27.30
C ARG A 1027 21.48 -40.48 27.91
N ASP A 1028 20.61 -40.38 28.89
CA ASP A 1028 19.94 -41.51 29.53
C ASP A 1028 19.51 -42.58 28.50
N TYR A 1029 19.87 -43.82 28.82
CA TYR A 1029 19.60 -45.06 28.11
C TYR A 1029 18.28 -45.05 27.32
N ARG A 1030 18.36 -44.74 26.02
CA ARG A 1030 17.41 -45.21 25.02
C ARG A 1030 18.20 -45.91 23.92
N ILE A 1031 17.76 -47.14 23.67
CA ILE A 1031 18.15 -48.01 22.56
C ILE A 1031 18.25 -47.15 21.29
N PHE A 1032 19.42 -47.06 20.66
CA PHE A 1032 19.53 -46.45 19.33
C PHE A 1032 18.74 -47.34 18.37
N ASP A 1033 17.61 -46.87 17.87
CA ASP A 1033 16.90 -47.52 16.77
C ASP A 1033 17.83 -47.55 15.55
N GLU A 1034 18.01 -48.73 14.91
CA GLU A 1034 18.80 -48.91 13.68
C GLU A 1034 18.45 -47.87 12.59
N ALA A 1035 17.21 -47.38 12.59
CA ALA A 1035 16.72 -46.35 11.69
C ALA A 1035 17.51 -45.03 11.76
N GLN A 1036 17.90 -44.55 12.95
CA GLN A 1036 18.58 -43.26 13.10
C GLN A 1036 20.03 -43.29 12.62
N ILE A 1037 20.68 -44.47 12.71
CA ILE A 1037 22.04 -44.67 12.20
C ILE A 1037 22.03 -44.67 10.67
N ILE A 1038 21.06 -45.37 10.06
CA ILE A 1038 20.87 -45.42 8.61
C ILE A 1038 20.57 -44.02 8.05
N GLU A 1039 19.74 -43.23 8.72
CA GLU A 1039 19.46 -41.84 8.31
C GLU A 1039 20.69 -40.94 8.39
N ARG A 1040 21.55 -41.12 9.39
CA ARG A 1040 22.82 -40.37 9.51
C ARG A 1040 23.79 -40.69 8.39
N GLU A 1041 23.99 -41.98 8.09
CA GLU A 1041 24.85 -42.41 6.98
C GLU A 1041 24.33 -41.92 5.63
N LYS A 1042 23.00 -41.91 5.45
CA LYS A 1042 22.36 -41.35 4.26
C LYS A 1042 22.61 -39.84 4.13
N LYS A 1043 22.40 -39.07 5.21
CA LYS A 1043 22.69 -37.63 5.24
C LYS A 1043 24.17 -37.34 4.94
N GLN A 1044 25.09 -38.13 5.49
CA GLN A 1044 26.52 -38.01 5.21
C GLN A 1044 26.85 -38.28 3.73
N SER A 1045 26.27 -39.34 3.15
CA SER A 1045 26.42 -39.66 1.73
C SER A 1045 25.90 -38.53 0.83
N ASP A 1046 24.76 -37.93 1.19
CA ASP A 1046 24.16 -36.84 0.44
C ASP A 1046 25.04 -35.57 0.51
N ILE A 1047 25.54 -35.20 1.68
CA ILE A 1047 26.46 -34.06 1.85
C ILE A 1047 27.76 -34.28 1.05
N LEU A 1048 28.34 -35.49 1.09
CA LEU A 1048 29.54 -35.83 0.33
C LEU A 1048 29.30 -35.75 -1.18
N SER A 1049 28.14 -36.17 -1.67
CA SER A 1049 27.79 -36.07 -3.09
C SER A 1049 27.66 -34.61 -3.57
N ARG A 1050 27.10 -33.74 -2.72
CA ARG A 1050 26.98 -32.30 -2.98
C ARG A 1050 28.35 -31.63 -2.97
N LEU A 1051 29.19 -31.93 -1.96
CA LEU A 1051 30.56 -31.43 -1.89
C LEU A 1051 31.36 -31.85 -3.12
N PHE A 1052 31.26 -33.12 -3.54
CA PHE A 1052 31.93 -33.63 -4.74
C PHE A 1052 31.50 -32.87 -6.00
N THR A 1053 30.18 -32.70 -6.20
CA THR A 1053 29.65 -32.01 -7.38
C THR A 1053 30.07 -30.53 -7.41
N ALA A 1054 30.01 -29.84 -6.27
CA ALA A 1054 30.38 -28.44 -6.15
C ALA A 1054 31.90 -28.21 -6.31
N SER A 1055 32.73 -29.08 -5.71
CA SER A 1055 34.19 -29.02 -5.86
C SER A 1055 34.65 -29.30 -7.29
N LEU A 1056 33.95 -30.20 -8.01
CA LEU A 1056 34.21 -30.47 -9.42
C LEU A 1056 33.96 -29.24 -10.30
N GLN A 1057 32.85 -28.54 -10.06
CA GLN A 1057 32.45 -27.34 -10.80
C GLN A 1057 33.33 -26.12 -10.49
N THR A 1058 34.05 -26.14 -9.37
CA THR A 1058 34.92 -25.03 -8.91
C THR A 1058 36.41 -25.31 -9.13
N HIS A 1059 36.74 -26.41 -9.81
CA HIS A 1059 38.10 -26.89 -10.07
C HIS A 1059 38.95 -27.16 -8.81
N ARG A 1060 38.31 -27.39 -7.65
CA ARG A 1060 38.99 -27.78 -6.41
C ARG A 1060 39.20 -29.30 -6.38
N TYR A 1061 40.09 -29.79 -7.24
CA TYR A 1061 40.27 -31.22 -7.50
C TYR A 1061 40.73 -32.04 -6.29
N ASP A 1062 41.56 -31.45 -5.43
CA ASP A 1062 42.04 -32.12 -4.20
C ASP A 1062 40.89 -32.35 -3.21
N GLU A 1063 40.00 -31.37 -3.08
CA GLU A 1063 38.82 -31.47 -2.23
C GLU A 1063 37.83 -32.50 -2.81
N ALA A 1064 37.61 -32.48 -4.13
CA ALA A 1064 36.76 -33.46 -4.82
C ALA A 1064 37.26 -34.90 -4.63
N TYR A 1065 38.57 -35.13 -4.76
CA TYR A 1065 39.18 -36.43 -4.55
C TYR A 1065 39.07 -36.88 -3.07
N SER A 1066 39.27 -35.96 -2.13
CA SER A 1066 39.09 -36.26 -0.69
C SER A 1066 37.64 -36.61 -0.34
N ALA A 1067 36.64 -35.98 -0.98
CA ALA A 1067 35.24 -36.32 -0.81
C ALA A 1067 34.93 -37.71 -1.40
N LEU A 1068 35.44 -37.99 -2.60
CA LEU A 1068 35.22 -39.27 -3.30
C LEU A 1068 35.75 -40.48 -2.52
N THR A 1069 36.90 -40.33 -1.86
CA THR A 1069 37.49 -41.40 -1.03
C THR A 1069 36.71 -41.69 0.25
N ARG A 1070 35.94 -40.70 0.76
CA ARG A 1070 35.08 -40.84 1.94
C ARG A 1070 33.67 -41.36 1.62
N MET A 1071 33.30 -41.43 0.34
CA MET A 1071 31.97 -41.92 -0.06
C MET A 1071 31.84 -43.45 0.09
N PRO A 1072 30.71 -43.95 0.61
CA PRO A 1072 30.45 -45.38 0.68
C PRO A 1072 30.37 -46.01 -0.72
N PRO A 1073 30.64 -47.33 -0.85
CA PRO A 1073 30.59 -48.06 -2.12
C PRO A 1073 29.16 -48.21 -2.63
N THR A 1074 28.63 -47.14 -3.23
CA THR A 1074 27.28 -47.09 -3.83
C THR A 1074 27.37 -46.72 -5.31
N GLY A 1075 26.28 -46.90 -6.07
CA GLY A 1075 26.22 -46.47 -7.47
C GLY A 1075 26.54 -44.98 -7.67
N VAL A 1076 26.31 -44.14 -6.66
CA VAL A 1076 26.66 -42.72 -6.66
C VAL A 1076 28.18 -42.51 -6.71
N ARG A 1077 28.97 -43.33 -5.99
CA ARG A 1077 30.43 -43.26 -6.04
C ARG A 1077 30.98 -43.56 -7.43
N HIS A 1078 30.46 -44.61 -8.07
CA HIS A 1078 30.86 -44.97 -9.44
C HIS A 1078 30.51 -43.86 -10.44
N PHE A 1079 29.31 -43.27 -10.33
CA PHE A 1079 28.91 -42.14 -11.17
C PHE A 1079 29.76 -40.89 -10.93
N SER A 1080 29.99 -40.53 -9.67
CA SER A 1080 30.87 -39.42 -9.30
C SER A 1080 32.30 -39.63 -9.80
N LEU A 1081 32.85 -40.83 -9.65
CA LEU A 1081 34.18 -41.18 -10.18
C LEU A 1081 34.23 -41.07 -11.71
N GLN A 1082 33.20 -41.55 -12.41
CA GLN A 1082 33.09 -41.40 -13.85
C GLN A 1082 33.05 -39.92 -14.26
N SER A 1083 32.29 -39.10 -13.54
CA SER A 1083 32.23 -37.66 -13.76
C SER A 1083 33.61 -37.02 -13.55
N PHE A 1084 34.30 -37.33 -12.44
CA PHE A 1084 35.63 -36.81 -12.10
C PHE A 1084 36.68 -37.07 -13.18
N ILE A 1085 36.75 -38.32 -13.65
CA ILE A 1085 37.69 -38.73 -14.69
C ILE A 1085 37.32 -38.05 -16.01
N THR A 1086 36.03 -37.96 -16.33
CA THR A 1086 35.58 -37.31 -17.56
C THR A 1086 35.96 -35.83 -17.56
N THR A 1087 35.70 -35.09 -16.49
CA THR A 1087 35.99 -33.65 -16.39
C THR A 1087 37.49 -33.35 -16.44
N LEU A 1088 38.32 -34.12 -15.71
CA LEU A 1088 39.77 -33.96 -15.75
C LEU A 1088 40.35 -34.19 -17.15
N VAL A 1089 39.81 -35.16 -17.88
CA VAL A 1089 40.24 -35.48 -19.25
C VAL A 1089 39.73 -34.45 -20.26
N THR A 1090 38.50 -33.95 -20.12
CA THR A 1090 37.97 -32.89 -20.99
C THR A 1090 38.68 -31.55 -20.79
N GLU A 1091 39.10 -31.23 -19.56
CA GLU A 1091 39.85 -30.01 -19.25
C GLU A 1091 41.36 -30.14 -19.47
N ASN A 1092 41.82 -31.28 -20.01
CA ASN A 1092 43.22 -31.57 -20.31
C ASN A 1092 44.15 -31.52 -19.07
N ARG A 1093 43.66 -31.93 -17.89
CA ARG A 1093 44.42 -32.02 -16.63
C ARG A 1093 44.82 -33.47 -16.31
N VAL A 1094 45.39 -34.16 -17.29
CA VAL A 1094 45.79 -35.58 -17.16
C VAL A 1094 46.94 -35.77 -16.16
N ASP A 1095 47.81 -34.77 -16.00
CA ASP A 1095 48.93 -34.83 -15.03
C ASP A 1095 48.44 -34.97 -13.58
N LEU A 1096 47.35 -34.26 -13.24
CA LEU A 1096 46.73 -34.38 -11.91
C LEU A 1096 46.12 -35.77 -11.71
N LEU A 1097 45.43 -36.31 -12.74
CA LEU A 1097 44.88 -37.66 -12.71
C LEU A 1097 45.96 -38.73 -12.45
N LEU A 1098 47.15 -38.56 -13.01
CA LEU A 1098 48.27 -39.50 -12.79
C LEU A 1098 48.91 -39.34 -11.42
N SER A 1099 48.88 -38.12 -10.85
CA SER A 1099 49.48 -37.83 -9.54
C SER A 1099 48.67 -38.35 -8.35
N TYR A 1100 47.35 -38.52 -8.47
CA TYR A 1100 46.51 -38.99 -7.36
C TYR A 1100 46.74 -40.48 -7.04
N PRO A 1101 46.79 -40.87 -5.76
CA PRO A 1101 47.14 -42.24 -5.35
C PRO A 1101 46.06 -43.31 -5.60
N PHE A 1102 44.77 -42.94 -5.80
CA PHE A 1102 43.58 -43.82 -5.90
C PHE A 1102 43.67 -45.17 -5.15
N ALA A 1103 44.11 -45.17 -3.89
CA ALA A 1103 44.49 -46.39 -3.17
C ALA A 1103 43.36 -47.43 -3.08
N THR A 1104 42.10 -47.00 -2.92
CA THR A 1104 40.91 -47.86 -2.83
C THR A 1104 40.07 -47.90 -4.12
N LEU A 1105 40.32 -47.00 -5.06
CA LEU A 1105 39.49 -46.73 -6.24
C LEU A 1105 40.17 -47.14 -7.57
N SER A 1106 41.30 -47.84 -7.48
CA SER A 1106 42.17 -48.12 -8.62
C SER A 1106 41.53 -49.03 -9.67
N SER A 1107 40.81 -50.07 -9.25
CA SER A 1107 40.08 -50.98 -10.14
C SER A 1107 38.89 -50.27 -10.80
N GLU A 1108 38.10 -49.52 -10.02
CA GLU A 1108 36.92 -48.81 -10.52
C GLU A 1108 37.29 -47.72 -11.54
N ALA A 1109 38.40 -47.02 -11.32
CA ALA A 1109 38.92 -46.03 -12.27
C ALA A 1109 39.40 -46.66 -13.59
N ASP A 1110 40.03 -47.84 -13.54
CA ASP A 1110 40.44 -48.56 -14.74
C ASP A 1110 39.23 -49.04 -15.55
N ASP A 1111 38.21 -49.58 -14.87
CA ASP A 1111 36.97 -50.02 -15.49
C ASP A 1111 36.21 -48.87 -16.16
N VAL A 1112 36.15 -47.71 -15.51
CA VAL A 1112 35.54 -46.50 -16.06
C VAL A 1112 36.30 -46.00 -17.29
N LEU A 1113 37.62 -45.88 -17.21
CA LEU A 1113 38.44 -45.46 -18.36
C LEU A 1113 38.30 -46.44 -19.53
N ALA A 1114 38.29 -47.75 -19.26
CA ALA A 1114 38.05 -48.79 -20.27
C ALA A 1114 36.63 -48.74 -20.86
N ALA A 1115 35.61 -48.36 -20.07
CA ALA A 1115 34.26 -48.15 -20.58
C ALA A 1115 34.17 -46.90 -21.47
N MET A 1116 34.90 -45.82 -21.13
CA MET A 1116 34.93 -44.59 -21.92
C MET A 1116 35.66 -44.79 -23.25
N THR A 1117 36.76 -45.55 -23.28
CA THR A 1117 37.47 -45.89 -24.52
C THR A 1117 36.62 -46.77 -25.45
N LYS A 1118 35.76 -47.65 -24.92
CA LYS A 1118 34.81 -48.43 -25.72
C LYS A 1118 33.68 -47.57 -26.31
N LYS A 1119 33.30 -46.48 -25.64
CA LYS A 1119 32.24 -45.56 -26.11
C LYS A 1119 32.72 -44.55 -27.16
N THR A 1120 34.01 -44.19 -27.16
CA THR A 1120 34.56 -43.27 -28.17
C THR A 1120 34.73 -43.97 -29.52
N LEU A 1121 33.83 -43.68 -30.47
CA LEU A 1121 33.83 -44.22 -31.84
C LEU A 1121 34.93 -43.59 -32.71
N ASN A 1122 35.20 -42.30 -32.57
CA ASN A 1122 36.21 -41.58 -33.35
C ASN A 1122 37.53 -41.49 -32.58
N LEU A 1123 38.58 -42.14 -33.07
CA LEU A 1123 39.93 -42.15 -32.47
C LEU A 1123 40.61 -40.76 -32.46
N ASN A 1124 40.20 -39.88 -33.37
CA ASN A 1124 40.76 -38.54 -33.55
C ASN A 1124 39.97 -37.45 -32.81
N ALA A 1125 38.84 -37.77 -32.18
CA ALA A 1125 38.09 -36.81 -31.38
C ALA A 1125 38.85 -36.50 -30.08
N HIS A 1126 39.02 -35.21 -29.76
CA HIS A 1126 39.48 -34.80 -28.44
C HIS A 1126 38.32 -35.01 -27.44
N PRO A 1127 38.54 -35.66 -26.29
CA PRO A 1127 39.80 -36.18 -25.72
C PRO A 1127 40.20 -37.62 -26.14
N GLN A 1128 41.52 -37.89 -26.23
CA GLN A 1128 42.07 -39.20 -26.60
C GLN A 1128 42.16 -40.17 -25.40
N TYR A 1129 41.01 -40.70 -24.95
CA TYR A 1129 40.92 -41.59 -23.77
C TYR A 1129 41.85 -42.81 -23.83
N HIS A 1130 42.15 -43.35 -25.02
CA HIS A 1130 43.07 -44.48 -25.19
C HIS A 1130 44.50 -44.15 -24.73
N LYS A 1131 44.98 -42.94 -25.01
CA LYS A 1131 46.31 -42.49 -24.55
C LYS A 1131 46.34 -42.27 -23.04
N VAL A 1132 45.25 -41.75 -22.49
CA VAL A 1132 45.10 -41.54 -21.04
C VAL A 1132 45.05 -42.87 -20.30
N LEU A 1133 44.25 -43.84 -20.75
CA LEU A 1133 44.18 -45.18 -20.17
C LEU A 1133 45.54 -45.91 -20.24
N TYR A 1134 46.24 -45.77 -21.37
CA TYR A 1134 47.59 -46.31 -21.53
C TYR A 1134 48.57 -45.69 -20.51
N ALA A 1135 48.61 -44.36 -20.38
CA ALA A 1135 49.47 -43.66 -19.43
C ALA A 1135 49.14 -44.02 -17.97
N PHE A 1136 47.85 -44.15 -17.65
CA PHE A 1136 47.36 -44.53 -16.33
C PHE A 1136 47.82 -45.93 -15.91
N ARG A 1137 47.73 -46.92 -16.82
CA ARG A 1137 48.16 -48.30 -16.56
C ARG A 1137 49.67 -48.43 -16.40
N ILE A 1138 50.46 -47.65 -17.16
CA ILE A 1138 51.93 -47.64 -17.04
C ILE A 1138 52.38 -47.05 -15.70
N ASN A 1139 51.78 -45.95 -15.26
CA ASN A 1139 52.12 -45.32 -13.97
C ASN A 1139 51.86 -46.25 -12.76
N ARG A 1140 51.10 -47.32 -12.94
CA ARG A 1140 50.77 -48.32 -11.91
C ARG A 1140 51.37 -49.69 -12.15
N GLU A 1141 52.34 -49.78 -13.06
CA GLU A 1141 53.05 -51.01 -13.41
C GLU A 1141 52.15 -52.11 -14.00
N ASN A 1142 50.95 -51.78 -14.47
CA ASN A 1142 50.07 -52.70 -15.20
C ASN A 1142 50.43 -52.71 -16.70
N TYR A 1143 51.62 -53.20 -17.02
CA TYR A 1143 52.15 -53.23 -18.39
C TYR A 1143 51.33 -54.13 -19.32
N ARG A 1144 50.75 -55.21 -18.78
CA ARG A 1144 49.90 -56.16 -19.54
C ARG A 1144 48.58 -55.53 -19.98
N GLY A 1145 47.89 -54.84 -19.08
CA GLY A 1145 46.69 -54.09 -19.42
C GLY A 1145 46.99 -52.93 -20.38
N ALA A 1146 48.15 -52.28 -20.24
CA ALA A 1146 48.57 -51.20 -21.16
C ALA A 1146 48.79 -51.73 -22.58
N ALA A 1147 49.42 -52.90 -22.73
CA ALA A 1147 49.61 -53.57 -24.01
C ALA A 1147 48.27 -53.92 -24.69
N GLN A 1148 47.29 -54.41 -23.93
CA GLN A 1148 45.96 -54.70 -24.47
C GLN A 1148 45.24 -53.44 -24.97
N CYS A 1149 45.32 -52.32 -24.25
CA CYS A 1149 44.75 -51.04 -24.69
C CYS A 1149 45.44 -50.51 -25.97
N ALA A 1150 46.77 -50.62 -26.04
CA ALA A 1150 47.54 -50.23 -27.22
C ALA A 1150 47.19 -51.09 -28.45
N PHE A 1151 46.95 -52.38 -28.25
CA PHE A 1151 46.51 -53.31 -29.30
C PHE A 1151 45.08 -53.01 -29.79
N GLU A 1152 44.12 -52.79 -28.88
CA GLU A 1152 42.74 -52.42 -29.28
C GLU A 1152 42.71 -51.11 -30.08
N ARG A 1153 43.56 -50.14 -29.71
CA ARG A 1153 43.72 -48.90 -30.48
C ARG A 1153 44.32 -49.17 -31.87
N LEU A 1154 45.28 -50.08 -31.96
CA LEU A 1154 45.92 -50.47 -33.20
C LEU A 1154 44.93 -51.18 -34.14
N GLU A 1155 44.08 -52.07 -33.63
CA GLU A 1155 43.03 -52.72 -34.43
C GLU A 1155 41.99 -51.72 -34.93
N ARG A 1156 41.56 -50.77 -34.11
CA ARG A 1156 40.63 -49.71 -34.56
C ARG A 1156 41.27 -48.76 -35.57
N LEU A 1157 42.55 -48.42 -35.42
CA LEU A 1157 43.29 -47.61 -36.40
C LEU A 1157 43.45 -48.35 -37.75
N LYS A 1158 43.65 -49.67 -37.72
CA LYS A 1158 43.66 -50.50 -38.93
C LYS A 1158 42.31 -50.39 -39.66
N GLY A 1159 41.20 -50.51 -38.93
CA GLY A 1159 39.84 -50.36 -39.48
C GLY A 1159 39.54 -49.00 -40.11
N ASP A 1160 39.95 -47.88 -39.48
CA ASP A 1160 39.78 -46.52 -40.05
C ASP A 1160 40.68 -46.28 -41.28
N SER A 1161 41.90 -46.85 -41.29
CA SER A 1161 42.89 -46.68 -42.36
C SER A 1161 42.57 -47.46 -43.66
N GLU A 1162 41.57 -48.34 -43.64
CA GLU A 1162 41.06 -48.99 -44.86
C GLU A 1162 40.20 -48.04 -45.71
N VAL A 1163 39.56 -47.03 -45.10
CA VAL A 1163 38.58 -46.14 -45.77
C VAL A 1163 39.21 -44.84 -46.28
N THR A 1164 40.24 -44.30 -45.61
CA THR A 1164 40.98 -43.09 -46.03
C THR A 1164 42.49 -43.33 -45.91
N ARG A 1165 43.17 -43.63 -47.02
CA ARG A 1165 44.62 -43.85 -47.07
C ARG A 1165 45.36 -42.59 -47.52
N ASP A 1166 45.80 -41.78 -46.56
CA ASP A 1166 46.82 -40.75 -46.82
C ASP A 1166 48.23 -41.36 -46.66
N PRO A 1167 49.17 -41.09 -47.58
CA PRO A 1167 50.52 -41.68 -47.57
C PRO A 1167 51.47 -41.15 -46.49
N GLU A 1168 51.14 -40.06 -45.78
CA GLU A 1168 52.00 -39.47 -44.73
C GLU A 1168 51.61 -39.88 -43.30
N ASP A 1169 50.62 -40.74 -43.09
CA ASP A 1169 50.09 -41.02 -41.74
C ASP A 1169 50.98 -42.00 -40.94
N GLN A 1170 52.00 -41.47 -40.24
CA GLN A 1170 52.91 -42.22 -39.36
C GLN A 1170 52.26 -42.80 -38.09
N ARG A 1171 50.95 -42.59 -37.86
CA ARG A 1171 50.25 -42.98 -36.62
C ARG A 1171 50.21 -44.49 -36.39
N LEU A 1172 50.10 -45.30 -37.44
CA LEU A 1172 50.11 -46.77 -37.34
C LEU A 1172 51.47 -47.29 -36.86
N VAL A 1173 52.55 -46.80 -37.45
CA VAL A 1173 53.95 -47.11 -37.07
C VAL A 1173 54.20 -46.75 -35.61
N GLN A 1174 53.76 -45.55 -35.19
CA GLN A 1174 53.87 -45.12 -33.80
C GLN A 1174 53.07 -46.01 -32.83
N ALA A 1175 51.89 -46.51 -33.23
CA ALA A 1175 51.07 -47.41 -32.41
C ALA A 1175 51.71 -48.81 -32.25
N TYR A 1176 52.30 -49.36 -33.31
CA TYR A 1176 53.06 -50.62 -33.22
C TYR A 1176 54.29 -50.50 -32.33
N LEU A 1177 55.06 -49.42 -32.48
CA LEU A 1177 56.23 -49.15 -31.64
C LEU A 1177 55.84 -49.04 -30.15
N LEU A 1178 54.74 -48.35 -29.86
CA LEU A 1178 54.19 -48.25 -28.51
C LEU A 1178 53.86 -49.63 -27.94
N LEU A 1179 53.16 -50.47 -28.71
CA LEU A 1179 52.76 -51.81 -28.32
C LEU A 1179 53.96 -52.74 -28.08
N ILE A 1180 54.94 -52.73 -29.00
CA ILE A 1180 56.18 -53.52 -28.89
C ILE A 1180 56.92 -53.10 -27.62
N ASN A 1181 57.10 -51.80 -27.39
CA ASN A 1181 57.79 -51.30 -26.21
C ASN A 1181 57.09 -51.73 -24.92
N THR A 1182 55.76 -51.69 -24.86
CA THR A 1182 55.02 -52.17 -23.68
C THR A 1182 55.07 -53.68 -23.46
N LEU A 1183 55.01 -54.49 -24.52
CA LEU A 1183 55.07 -55.94 -24.39
C LEU A 1183 56.47 -56.44 -24.00
N VAL A 1184 57.52 -55.68 -24.34
CA VAL A 1184 58.90 -55.95 -23.86
C VAL A 1184 59.04 -55.66 -22.37
N CYS A 1185 58.27 -54.71 -21.82
CA CYS A 1185 58.23 -54.44 -20.38
C CYS A 1185 57.47 -55.52 -19.57
N VAL A 1186 56.73 -56.41 -20.23
CA VAL A 1186 56.04 -57.55 -19.58
C VAL A 1186 57.01 -58.74 -19.49
N GLY A 1187 56.92 -59.53 -18.41
CA GLY A 1187 57.70 -60.76 -18.27
C GLY A 1187 57.50 -61.71 -19.47
N ARG A 1188 58.59 -62.37 -19.90
CA ARG A 1188 58.62 -63.18 -21.15
C ARG A 1188 57.50 -64.24 -21.25
N ASP A 1189 57.03 -64.74 -20.11
CA ASP A 1189 56.00 -65.79 -20.05
C ASP A 1189 54.56 -65.23 -20.12
N GLU A 1190 54.37 -63.92 -19.93
CA GLU A 1190 53.04 -63.26 -19.94
C GLU A 1190 52.84 -62.25 -21.08
N ALA A 1191 53.79 -62.15 -22.02
CA ALA A 1191 53.80 -61.19 -23.11
C ALA A 1191 52.88 -61.59 -24.29
N TRP A 1192 51.57 -61.60 -24.06
CA TRP A 1192 50.55 -61.90 -25.07
C TRP A 1192 49.30 -61.01 -24.93
N VAL A 1193 48.61 -60.76 -26.05
CA VAL A 1193 47.36 -59.97 -26.09
C VAL A 1193 46.22 -60.79 -26.69
N ILE A 1194 44.99 -60.54 -26.26
CA ILE A 1194 43.79 -61.22 -26.75
C ILE A 1194 43.17 -60.42 -27.88
N LYS A 1195 42.98 -61.06 -29.03
CA LYS A 1195 42.12 -60.58 -30.11
C LYS A 1195 40.71 -61.15 -29.93
N GLU A 1196 39.72 -60.28 -29.73
CA GLU A 1196 38.30 -60.68 -29.71
C GLU A 1196 37.84 -61.04 -31.13
N ALA A 1197 36.85 -61.93 -31.26
CA ALA A 1197 36.34 -62.37 -32.56
C ALA A 1197 35.25 -61.40 -33.05
N ASP A 1198 35.38 -60.87 -34.27
CA ASP A 1198 34.41 -59.95 -34.86
C ASP A 1198 33.06 -60.65 -35.07
N VAL A 1199 31.98 -60.05 -34.54
CA VAL A 1199 30.60 -60.47 -34.84
C VAL A 1199 30.16 -59.73 -36.09
N VAL A 1200 30.25 -60.38 -37.24
CA VAL A 1200 29.67 -59.85 -38.48
C VAL A 1200 28.15 -60.01 -38.42
N GLY A 1201 27.39 -58.91 -38.28
CA GLY A 1201 25.93 -58.93 -38.42
C GLY A 1201 25.17 -57.65 -38.00
N HIS A 1202 24.89 -56.79 -38.99
CA HIS A 1202 23.82 -55.78 -39.12
C HIS A 1202 23.48 -54.77 -37.98
N VAL A 1203 23.66 -53.48 -38.31
CA VAL A 1203 23.10 -52.31 -37.62
C VAL A 1203 21.62 -52.12 -38.02
N ASN A 1204 20.71 -52.13 -37.04
CA ASN A 1204 19.63 -51.14 -36.88
C ASN A 1204 18.90 -51.30 -35.53
N GLY A 1205 18.50 -50.18 -34.95
CA GLY A 1205 18.21 -50.01 -33.53
C GLY A 1205 16.78 -50.32 -33.04
N ASN A 1206 16.65 -50.08 -31.73
CA ASN A 1206 15.47 -49.97 -30.85
C ASN A 1206 14.75 -51.24 -30.31
N ALA A 1207 14.94 -51.40 -28.99
CA ALA A 1207 13.95 -51.59 -27.92
C ALA A 1207 12.84 -52.65 -28.03
N GLY A 1208 12.89 -53.60 -27.06
CA GLY A 1208 11.73 -54.03 -26.28
C GLY A 1208 10.84 -55.15 -26.86
N GLY A 1209 10.88 -56.34 -26.25
CA GLY A 1209 9.86 -57.37 -26.48
C GLY A 1209 10.17 -58.72 -25.84
N LYS A 1210 9.39 -59.11 -24.82
CA LYS A 1210 9.41 -60.43 -24.18
C LYS A 1210 8.98 -61.55 -25.15
N ARG A 1211 9.67 -62.70 -25.02
CA ARG A 1211 9.23 -64.11 -25.17
C ARG A 1211 8.01 -64.40 -26.07
N ASN A 1212 8.21 -65.23 -27.11
CA ASN A 1212 7.79 -66.64 -27.11
C ASN A 1212 8.31 -67.38 -28.36
N GLY A 1213 8.54 -68.68 -28.19
CA GLY A 1213 9.35 -69.53 -29.07
C GLY A 1213 8.74 -69.84 -30.44
N VAL A 1214 9.61 -70.36 -31.33
CA VAL A 1214 9.49 -71.63 -32.07
C VAL A 1214 10.80 -71.83 -32.86
N ASP A 1215 11.22 -73.09 -32.93
CA ASP A 1215 12.45 -73.61 -33.52
C ASP A 1215 12.70 -73.26 -35.00
N GLY A 1216 13.99 -73.05 -35.35
CA GLY A 1216 14.53 -73.32 -36.69
C GLY A 1216 15.31 -72.18 -37.38
N ALA A 1217 16.62 -72.05 -37.10
CA ALA A 1217 17.61 -71.39 -37.98
C ALA A 1217 19.06 -71.82 -37.62
N PRO A 1218 20.01 -71.87 -38.59
CA PRO A 1218 21.27 -72.64 -38.49
C PRO A 1218 22.34 -71.96 -37.62
N PRO A 1219 23.36 -72.69 -37.14
CA PRO A 1219 24.34 -72.13 -36.22
C PRO A 1219 25.27 -71.14 -36.92
N VAL A 1220 25.26 -69.88 -36.48
CA VAL A 1220 26.26 -68.86 -36.80
C VAL A 1220 27.63 -69.33 -36.29
N LYS A 1221 28.60 -69.51 -37.18
CA LYS A 1221 30.02 -69.78 -36.83
C LYS A 1221 30.56 -68.55 -36.08
N LYS A 1222 30.69 -68.65 -34.76
CA LYS A 1222 31.52 -67.72 -33.97
C LYS A 1222 32.99 -68.06 -34.23
N GLU A 1223 33.76 -67.13 -34.78
CA GLU A 1223 35.22 -67.27 -34.78
C GLU A 1223 35.76 -67.35 -33.34
N ARG A 1224 36.83 -68.14 -33.14
CA ARG A 1224 37.42 -68.39 -31.82
C ARG A 1224 38.44 -67.29 -31.51
N ARG A 1225 38.43 -66.75 -30.27
CA ARG A 1225 39.42 -65.78 -29.75
C ARG A 1225 40.85 -66.23 -30.06
N ARG A 1226 41.69 -65.35 -30.64
CA ARG A 1226 43.08 -65.65 -31.04
C ARG A 1226 44.06 -64.96 -30.08
N LEU A 1227 45.07 -65.71 -29.64
CA LEU A 1227 46.18 -65.19 -28.82
C LEU A 1227 47.27 -64.63 -29.74
N VAL A 1228 47.65 -63.37 -29.57
CA VAL A 1228 48.66 -62.69 -30.39
C VAL A 1228 49.93 -62.51 -29.55
N THR A 1229 51.06 -63.00 -30.07
CA THR A 1229 52.36 -62.94 -29.38
C THR A 1229 53.21 -61.77 -29.88
N LEU A 1230 54.25 -61.42 -29.12
CA LEU A 1230 55.18 -60.34 -29.46
C LEU A 1230 55.86 -60.53 -30.83
N ASP A 1231 56.16 -61.76 -31.21
CA ASP A 1231 56.77 -62.07 -32.52
C ASP A 1231 55.79 -61.87 -33.68
N ASP A 1232 54.49 -62.10 -33.45
CA ASP A 1232 53.45 -61.84 -34.45
C ASP A 1232 53.31 -60.33 -34.73
N ILE A 1233 53.34 -59.51 -33.68
CA ILE A 1233 53.24 -58.04 -33.81
C ILE A 1233 54.49 -57.45 -34.47
N ARG A 1234 55.68 -57.97 -34.17
CA ARG A 1234 56.93 -57.56 -34.84
C ARG A 1234 56.90 -57.87 -36.34
N ARG A 1235 56.32 -59.01 -36.72
CA ARG A 1235 56.12 -59.37 -38.13
C ARG A 1235 55.16 -58.40 -38.82
N GLU A 1236 53.99 -58.13 -38.22
CA GLU A 1236 53.02 -57.17 -38.77
C GLU A 1236 53.57 -55.74 -38.86
N TYR A 1237 54.41 -55.32 -37.90
CA TYR A 1237 55.10 -54.03 -37.94
C TYR A 1237 56.09 -53.94 -39.10
N GLN A 1238 56.86 -55.00 -39.33
CA GLN A 1238 57.81 -55.08 -40.45
C GLN A 1238 57.07 -55.02 -41.79
N GLU A 1239 55.93 -55.71 -41.90
CA GLU A 1239 55.07 -55.70 -43.10
C GLU A 1239 54.54 -54.28 -43.42
N GLU A 1240 54.12 -53.51 -42.41
CA GLU A 1240 53.69 -52.11 -42.63
C GLU A 1240 54.85 -51.17 -42.96
N LEU A 1241 56.05 -51.38 -42.38
CA LEU A 1241 57.25 -50.61 -42.76
C LEU A 1241 57.67 -50.91 -44.20
N ASP A 1242 57.68 -52.18 -44.60
CA ASP A 1242 58.01 -52.60 -45.96
C ASP A 1242 56.98 -52.02 -46.97
N ARG A 1243 55.71 -51.92 -46.55
CA ARG A 1243 54.64 -51.28 -47.33
C ARG A 1243 54.79 -49.76 -47.46
N LEU A 1244 55.13 -49.06 -46.37
CA LEU A 1244 55.42 -47.61 -46.43
C LEU A 1244 56.65 -47.31 -47.29
N ALA A 1245 57.71 -48.12 -47.17
CA ALA A 1245 58.88 -48.02 -48.03
C ALA A 1245 58.54 -48.26 -49.52
N ALA A 1246 57.58 -49.15 -49.82
CA ALA A 1246 57.08 -49.36 -51.18
C ALA A 1246 56.24 -48.17 -51.71
N LEU A 1247 55.42 -47.54 -50.85
CA LEU A 1247 54.64 -46.34 -51.16
C LEU A 1247 55.52 -45.10 -51.40
N GLU A 1248 56.54 -44.85 -50.57
CA GLU A 1248 57.51 -43.75 -50.74
C GLU A 1248 58.34 -43.91 -52.04
N GLN A 1249 58.56 -45.15 -52.48
CA GLN A 1249 59.21 -45.46 -53.76
C GLN A 1249 58.24 -45.38 -54.97
N GLY A 1250 56.99 -44.97 -54.78
CA GLY A 1250 55.99 -44.76 -55.84
C GLY A 1250 55.41 -46.04 -56.44
N LYS A 1251 55.58 -47.21 -55.81
CA LYS A 1251 55.03 -48.50 -56.27
C LYS A 1251 53.72 -48.79 -55.54
N PHE A 1252 52.60 -48.41 -56.15
CA PHE A 1252 51.27 -48.81 -55.67
C PHE A 1252 51.09 -50.32 -55.91
N ALA A 1253 51.25 -51.14 -54.87
CA ALA A 1253 50.71 -52.49 -54.88
C ALA A 1253 49.17 -52.38 -54.77
N PHE A 1254 48.47 -52.40 -55.91
CA PHE A 1254 47.11 -52.90 -55.93
C PHE A 1254 47.20 -54.35 -55.45
N ALA A 1255 46.60 -54.66 -54.31
CA ALA A 1255 46.44 -56.04 -53.90
C ALA A 1255 45.65 -56.75 -55.01
N ASP A 1256 46.35 -57.62 -55.72
CA ASP A 1256 45.79 -58.46 -56.76
C ASP A 1256 44.81 -59.46 -56.11
N ASP A 1257 43.68 -59.60 -56.78
CA ASP A 1257 42.51 -60.36 -56.40
C ASP A 1257 42.82 -61.86 -56.52
N GLY A 1258 42.67 -62.62 -55.44
CA GLY A 1258 42.84 -64.07 -55.44
C GLY A 1258 41.56 -64.78 -55.88
N GLY A 1259 41.21 -64.65 -57.16
CA GLY A 1259 39.98 -65.17 -57.74
C GLY A 1259 39.91 -66.69 -57.95
N GLU A 1260 38.68 -67.21 -58.04
CA GLU A 1260 38.34 -68.24 -59.02
C GLU A 1260 38.05 -67.55 -60.37
N GLY A 1261 38.96 -67.73 -61.35
CA GLY A 1261 38.79 -67.53 -62.80
C GLY A 1261 38.98 -66.09 -63.34
N MET A 1262 40.12 -65.65 -63.92
CA MET A 1262 41.03 -66.09 -65.01
C MET A 1262 41.00 -65.10 -66.19
N ASP A 1263 42.19 -64.92 -66.80
CA ASP A 1263 42.57 -64.16 -68.02
C ASP A 1263 42.83 -62.65 -67.82
N VAL A 1264 44.06 -62.19 -67.54
CA VAL A 1264 45.35 -62.22 -68.30
C VAL A 1264 45.33 -61.36 -69.57
N LEU A 1265 46.06 -60.24 -69.54
CA LEU A 1265 47.29 -60.03 -70.32
C LEU A 1265 48.08 -58.85 -69.77
#